data_AF-A0A4E0QQX2-F1
#
_entry.id   AF-A0A4E0QQX2-F1
#
_cell.length_a   1.000
_cell.length_b   1.000
_cell.length_c   1.000
_cell.angle_alpha   90.00
_cell.angle_beta   90.00
_cell.angle_gamma   90.00
#
_symmetry.space_group_name_H-M   'P 1'
#
loop_
_entity.id
_entity.type
_entity.pdbx_description
1 polymer ?
#
loop_
_entity_poly.entity_id
_entity_poly.type
_entity_poly.pdbx_seq_one_letter_code
_entity_poly.pdbx_strand_id
1 'polypeptide(L)'
;MLNCPKCGSDATISLPEHNQNYCLDCHHGWAMDAPVSPNDPQVKAFCRNLAHSRPWIEKVATHWPAPIAHEYHRLKEILGQEQLIISAMWQLKDVAEVLIKFPTIVMAQWVLTQQNDTPLVRAVQDKLLSKSPSMGDWYDLAGDILAPVLCQTPKVSKVAGLFRCPNQKITPLYKLLDQLIIWRNDQFGHGALGLEIDKPFQDELAKYVKELNTLLHDYQDIWDEMPLQDINGQILQGWQSIRHQGLEEDIALQLRLDKQETLSLSPWITLKRCTVCHQQHVFFFQSRDLKGKKKNRYEIYFLDYLAGHKMSRPGHLERQLASSVDGETLAPSETSLGDDYGAASLDKLLQDKFLEAEYLSPTYLRAPFKAFIKTHEQGVYWLRAPAHIGKSIFVHGLRMEPLLPDLKVVIFHIRREYRYHPAQFESYISDQLKETLDLQAFRQKLPQLDLDHPAQWLGEFLAIYRQVHRRPQDKLLLCLDGLDELNQEESRSLLDFIPTSLAPGCYVLLTSRPQDGCPYWIWQSLAQRLDGLKTEDISLDTPGYRALLRQIFDRALKDRLYAEIYNAFKEFWKQHQSLPQIAPLCARIPDQTQREIVKQERERLISETGFNPQKNKLLVKQFHETAVLPVFKQFEEGFEQVLERSEGRLLYANLLCNLLKSDKNWLSDEELYAHYLSQKKSLLADKEWEWIKRILLILAAAKEQGISLESLASLLGEPDTKSARLIFSLYSLKEILRADKGLHYRLGLKGFGSYLQQRYRNDSQYNNISRDKSKTELD
;
A
#
# COMPACT_ATOMS: atom_id res chain seq x y z
N MET A 1 -23.94 29.13 19.56
CA MET A 1 -22.79 29.89 20.08
C MET A 1 -21.55 29.17 19.60
N LEU A 2 -20.69 29.86 18.86
CA LEU A 2 -19.43 29.29 18.36
C LEU A 2 -18.39 29.42 19.47
N ASN A 3 -17.92 28.30 20.00
CA ASN A 3 -16.81 28.32 20.96
C ASN A 3 -15.49 28.30 20.17
N CYS A 4 -14.48 29.00 20.68
CA CYS A 4 -13.14 29.01 20.09
C CYS A 4 -12.56 27.59 20.10
N PRO A 5 -12.12 27.05 18.96
CA PRO A 5 -11.55 25.70 18.89
C PRO A 5 -10.20 25.57 19.63
N LYS A 6 -9.51 26.70 19.90
CA LYS A 6 -8.22 26.71 20.59
C LYS A 6 -8.35 26.76 22.12
N CYS A 7 -9.28 27.53 22.66
CA CYS A 7 -9.39 27.74 24.11
C CYS A 7 -10.77 27.43 24.71
N GLY A 8 -11.76 27.08 23.89
CA GLY A 8 -13.12 26.75 24.34
C GLY A 8 -13.99 27.94 24.73
N SER A 9 -13.46 29.17 24.68
CA SER A 9 -14.19 30.40 25.02
C SER A 9 -15.37 30.66 24.08
N ASP A 10 -16.48 31.13 24.62
CA ASP A 10 -17.66 31.60 23.89
C ASP A 10 -17.54 33.05 23.39
N ALA A 11 -16.48 33.77 23.80
CA ALA A 11 -16.17 35.12 23.34
C ALA A 11 -15.55 35.10 21.93
N THR A 12 -16.41 34.92 20.92
CA THR A 12 -16.01 34.86 19.50
C THR A 12 -16.75 35.90 18.66
N ILE A 13 -16.08 36.43 17.64
CA ILE A 13 -16.64 37.38 16.67
C ILE A 13 -16.46 36.78 15.27
N SER A 14 -17.53 36.84 14.47
CA SER A 14 -17.45 36.49 13.05
C SER A 14 -17.14 37.74 12.24
N LEU A 15 -16.16 37.65 11.33
CA LEU A 15 -15.81 38.68 10.35
C LEU A 15 -16.18 38.19 8.94
N PRO A 16 -17.43 38.43 8.47
CA PRO A 16 -17.94 37.90 7.20
C PRO A 16 -17.13 38.35 5.99
N GLU A 17 -16.59 39.58 6.03
CA GLU A 17 -15.79 40.17 4.96
C GLU A 17 -14.45 39.42 4.74
N HIS A 18 -14.03 38.60 5.70
CA HIS A 18 -12.78 37.83 5.66
C HIS A 18 -13.00 36.32 5.74
N ASN A 19 -14.25 35.86 5.75
CA ASN A 19 -14.64 34.46 5.96
C ASN A 19 -13.94 33.78 7.17
N GLN A 20 -13.75 34.55 8.26
CA GLN A 20 -13.04 34.10 9.46
C GLN A 20 -13.82 34.40 10.73
N ASN A 21 -13.75 33.48 11.70
CA ASN A 21 -14.10 33.72 13.08
C ASN A 21 -12.84 34.07 13.87
N TYR A 22 -13.00 34.89 14.91
CA TYR A 22 -11.91 35.39 15.75
C TYR A 22 -12.27 35.22 17.22
N CYS A 23 -11.38 34.63 18.02
CA CYS A 23 -11.58 34.58 19.47
C CYS A 23 -11.06 35.85 20.13
N LEU A 24 -11.88 36.47 20.98
CA LEU A 24 -11.49 37.67 21.70
C LEU A 24 -10.48 37.38 22.82
N ASP A 25 -10.49 36.16 23.37
CA ASP A 25 -9.63 35.81 24.52
C ASP A 25 -8.25 35.32 24.11
N CYS A 26 -8.15 34.47 23.09
CA CYS A 26 -6.87 33.89 22.66
C CYS A 26 -6.40 34.40 21.29
N HIS A 27 -7.15 35.32 20.68
CA HIS A 27 -6.84 35.96 19.39
C HIS A 27 -6.64 34.97 18.22
N HIS A 28 -7.13 33.74 18.36
CA HIS A 28 -7.06 32.74 17.30
C HIS A 28 -8.12 33.02 16.23
N GLY A 29 -7.70 33.14 14.97
CA GLY A 29 -8.58 33.19 13.82
C GLY A 29 -8.74 31.81 13.17
N TRP A 30 -9.96 31.42 12.80
CA TRP A 30 -10.22 30.21 12.01
C TRP A 30 -11.22 30.51 10.90
N ALA A 31 -11.07 29.86 9.75
CA ALA A 31 -12.01 30.02 8.64
C ALA A 31 -13.42 29.58 9.06
N MET A 32 -14.46 30.28 8.60
CA MET A 32 -15.84 29.86 8.88
C MET A 32 -16.15 28.48 8.28
N ASP A 33 -15.39 28.07 7.25
CA ASP A 33 -15.56 26.82 6.49
C ASP A 33 -14.37 25.83 6.62
N ALA A 34 -13.57 25.91 7.69
CA ALA A 34 -12.44 24.98 7.86
C ALA A 34 -12.93 23.52 7.92
N PRO A 35 -12.24 22.56 7.25
CA PRO A 35 -12.60 21.15 7.31
C PRO A 35 -12.53 20.67 8.77
N VAL A 36 -13.61 20.03 9.19
CA VAL A 36 -13.82 19.65 10.59
C VAL A 36 -12.95 18.44 10.88
N SER A 37 -12.14 18.50 11.94
CA SER A 37 -11.30 17.36 12.35
C SER A 37 -12.16 16.11 12.55
N PRO A 38 -11.69 14.90 12.18
CA PRO A 38 -12.36 13.67 12.59
C PRO A 38 -12.46 13.53 14.13
N ASN A 39 -11.61 14.25 14.87
CA ASN A 39 -11.63 14.33 16.33
C ASN A 39 -12.44 15.51 16.87
N ASP A 40 -13.07 16.32 16.01
CA ASP A 40 -13.86 17.48 16.42
C ASP A 40 -15.03 17.02 17.32
N PRO A 41 -15.24 17.69 18.48
CA PRO A 41 -16.38 17.40 19.35
C PRO A 41 -17.74 17.38 18.64
N GLN A 42 -17.93 18.19 17.60
CA GLN A 42 -19.16 18.22 16.78
C GLN A 42 -19.28 16.98 15.89
N VAL A 43 -18.19 16.50 15.28
CA VAL A 43 -18.18 15.25 14.49
C VAL A 43 -18.42 14.05 15.40
N LYS A 44 -17.79 14.03 16.58
CA LYS A 44 -18.03 13.02 17.61
C LYS A 44 -19.48 13.05 18.10
N ALA A 45 -20.04 14.23 18.34
CA ALA A 45 -21.44 14.40 18.71
C ALA A 45 -22.38 13.95 17.58
N PHE A 46 -22.04 14.25 16.32
CA PHE A 46 -22.78 13.78 15.15
C PHE A 46 -22.81 12.24 15.08
N CYS A 47 -21.65 11.57 15.20
CA CYS A 47 -21.57 10.10 15.17
C CYS A 47 -22.37 9.49 16.32
N ARG A 48 -22.19 10.02 17.55
CA ARG A 48 -22.95 9.60 18.74
C ARG A 48 -24.45 9.78 18.53
N ASN A 49 -24.88 10.91 17.99
CA ASN A 49 -26.28 11.17 17.68
C ASN A 49 -26.82 10.19 16.64
N LEU A 50 -26.03 9.82 15.64
CA LEU A 50 -26.41 8.83 14.64
C LEU A 50 -26.53 7.41 15.26
N ALA A 51 -25.60 7.02 16.14
CA ALA A 51 -25.63 5.74 16.87
C ALA A 51 -26.84 5.59 17.79
N HIS A 52 -27.28 6.70 18.41
CA HIS A 52 -28.43 6.73 19.32
C HIS A 52 -29.73 7.21 18.67
N SER A 53 -29.71 7.54 17.37
CA SER A 53 -30.92 7.89 16.64
C SER A 53 -31.86 6.68 16.55
N ARG A 54 -33.17 6.91 16.60
CA ARG A 54 -34.15 5.88 16.20
C ARG A 54 -34.11 5.82 14.67
N PRO A 55 -33.52 4.77 14.07
CA PRO A 55 -34.32 3.61 13.63
C PRO A 55 -33.58 2.25 13.77
N TRP A 56 -32.50 2.15 14.54
CA TRP A 56 -31.75 0.89 14.71
C TRP A 56 -32.66 -0.28 15.10
N ILE A 57 -32.56 -1.38 14.34
CA ILE A 57 -33.46 -2.53 14.47
C ILE A 57 -32.77 -3.58 15.33
N GLU A 58 -33.25 -3.73 16.56
CA GLU A 58 -32.73 -4.70 17.52
C GLU A 58 -32.74 -6.13 16.96
N LYS A 59 -33.79 -6.47 16.21
CA LYS A 59 -33.95 -7.78 15.58
C LYS A 59 -32.84 -8.11 14.58
N VAL A 60 -32.35 -7.13 13.82
CA VAL A 60 -31.20 -7.32 12.91
C VAL A 60 -29.94 -7.67 13.71
N ALA A 61 -29.70 -7.00 14.83
CA ALA A 61 -28.53 -7.27 15.66
C ALA A 61 -28.62 -8.61 16.43
N THR A 62 -29.82 -9.10 16.72
CA THR A 62 -30.04 -10.21 17.68
C THR A 62 -30.56 -11.51 17.06
N HIS A 63 -31.31 -11.45 15.96
CA HIS A 63 -32.00 -12.61 15.38
C HIS A 63 -31.54 -12.95 13.95
N TRP A 64 -30.84 -12.04 13.26
CA TRP A 64 -30.31 -12.32 11.92
C TRP A 64 -29.09 -13.25 11.97
N PRO A 65 -28.72 -13.91 10.85
CA PRO A 65 -27.51 -14.71 10.77
C PRO A 65 -26.29 -13.95 11.28
N ALA A 66 -25.50 -14.63 12.12
CA ALA A 66 -24.41 -14.00 12.87
C ALA A 66 -23.48 -13.09 12.05
N PRO A 67 -23.09 -13.43 10.79
CA PRO A 67 -22.27 -12.52 9.97
C PRO A 67 -22.90 -11.16 9.70
N ILE A 68 -24.20 -11.12 9.37
CA ILE A 68 -24.90 -9.85 9.10
C ILE A 68 -25.14 -9.09 10.40
N ALA A 69 -25.59 -9.82 11.43
CA ALA A 69 -25.87 -9.24 12.74
C ALA A 69 -24.62 -8.60 13.36
N HIS A 70 -23.45 -9.22 13.18
CA HIS A 70 -22.17 -8.72 13.69
C HIS A 70 -21.79 -7.38 13.07
N GLU A 71 -21.69 -7.29 11.75
CA GLU A 71 -21.31 -6.05 11.06
C GLU A 71 -22.30 -4.91 11.36
N TYR A 72 -23.60 -5.23 11.39
CA TYR A 72 -24.64 -4.25 11.70
C TYR A 72 -24.54 -3.71 13.12
N HIS A 73 -24.32 -4.60 14.11
CA HIS A 73 -24.08 -4.19 15.49
C HIS A 73 -22.79 -3.39 15.62
N ARG A 74 -21.73 -3.81 14.94
CA ARG A 74 -20.43 -3.16 14.95
C ARG A 74 -20.48 -1.74 14.38
N LEU A 75 -21.28 -1.50 13.34
CA LEU A 75 -21.53 -0.15 12.82
C LEU A 75 -22.12 0.77 13.90
N LYS A 76 -23.11 0.29 14.65
CA LYS A 76 -23.70 1.03 15.76
C LYS A 76 -22.67 1.32 16.86
N GLU A 77 -21.85 0.33 17.21
CA GLU A 77 -20.79 0.49 18.21
C GLU A 77 -19.74 1.52 17.77
N ILE A 78 -19.26 1.44 16.54
CA ILE A 78 -18.22 2.33 16.00
C ILE A 78 -18.74 3.77 15.92
N LEU A 79 -20.02 3.96 15.57
CA LEU A 79 -20.66 5.28 15.61
C LEU A 79 -20.81 5.81 17.05
N GLY A 80 -20.98 4.92 18.04
CA GLY A 80 -21.22 5.29 19.45
C GLY A 80 -19.96 5.46 20.29
N GLN A 81 -18.90 4.71 20.00
CA GLN A 81 -17.56 4.92 20.54
C GLN A 81 -16.97 6.15 19.84
N GLU A 82 -16.21 7.00 20.54
CA GLU A 82 -15.66 8.25 19.97
C GLU A 82 -14.55 8.04 18.92
N GLN A 83 -14.68 7.00 18.08
CA GLN A 83 -13.78 6.63 17.01
C GLN A 83 -14.08 7.41 15.73
N LEU A 84 -13.04 7.55 14.91
CA LEU A 84 -12.99 8.40 13.71
C LEU A 84 -14.13 8.02 12.75
N ILE A 85 -14.94 9.00 12.31
CA ILE A 85 -16.08 8.87 11.35
C ILE A 85 -15.75 8.04 10.09
N ILE A 86 -14.48 8.04 9.69
CA ILE A 86 -13.92 7.20 8.61
C ILE A 86 -14.17 5.71 8.91
N SER A 87 -13.93 5.27 10.14
CA SER A 87 -14.14 3.87 10.58
C SER A 87 -15.61 3.47 10.46
N ALA A 88 -16.55 4.39 10.72
CA ALA A 88 -17.98 4.10 10.57
C ALA A 88 -18.38 3.90 9.10
N MET A 89 -17.76 4.63 8.19
CA MET A 89 -17.99 4.45 6.76
C MET A 89 -17.36 3.15 6.22
N TRP A 90 -16.16 2.74 6.69
CA TRP A 90 -15.61 1.41 6.38
C TRP A 90 -16.53 0.30 6.88
N GLN A 91 -17.02 0.45 8.11
CA GLN A 91 -17.95 -0.49 8.70
C GLN A 91 -19.29 -0.53 7.95
N LEU A 92 -19.77 0.59 7.42
CA LEU A 92 -20.97 0.63 6.58
C LEU A 92 -20.77 -0.14 5.25
N LYS A 93 -19.56 -0.08 4.68
CA LYS A 93 -19.17 -0.90 3.53
C LYS A 93 -19.17 -2.39 3.90
N ASP A 94 -18.64 -2.78 5.05
CA ASP A 94 -18.65 -4.18 5.48
C ASP A 94 -20.08 -4.70 5.73
N VAL A 95 -20.98 -3.86 6.27
CA VAL A 95 -22.42 -4.16 6.37
C VAL A 95 -23.04 -4.40 4.98
N ALA A 96 -22.80 -3.50 4.02
CA ALA A 96 -23.29 -3.69 2.65
C ALA A 96 -22.73 -4.96 2.01
N GLU A 97 -21.47 -5.29 2.31
CA GLU A 97 -20.79 -6.47 1.79
C GLU A 97 -21.43 -7.77 2.29
N VAL A 98 -21.68 -7.90 3.59
CA VAL A 98 -22.33 -9.11 4.15
C VAL A 98 -23.81 -9.21 3.78
N LEU A 99 -24.50 -8.07 3.60
CA LEU A 99 -25.89 -8.02 3.10
C LEU A 99 -26.03 -8.52 1.67
N ILE A 100 -24.97 -8.47 0.87
CA ILE A 100 -24.93 -9.05 -0.48
C ILE A 100 -24.43 -10.49 -0.42
N LYS A 101 -23.23 -10.72 0.14
CA LYS A 101 -22.55 -12.02 0.05
C LYS A 101 -23.32 -13.15 0.71
N PHE A 102 -23.87 -12.93 1.91
CA PHE A 102 -24.53 -14.00 2.64
C PHE A 102 -25.79 -14.49 1.89
N PRO A 103 -26.76 -13.63 1.51
CA PRO A 103 -27.90 -14.04 0.69
C PRO A 103 -27.51 -14.65 -0.67
N THR A 104 -26.48 -14.11 -1.33
CA THR A 104 -25.99 -14.65 -2.60
C THR A 104 -25.49 -16.08 -2.45
N ILE A 105 -24.74 -16.38 -1.40
CA ILE A 105 -24.26 -17.75 -1.14
C ILE A 105 -25.42 -18.70 -0.85
N VAL A 106 -26.44 -18.27 -0.11
CA VAL A 106 -27.66 -19.08 0.13
C VAL A 106 -28.34 -19.41 -1.20
N MET A 107 -28.56 -18.41 -2.05
CA MET A 107 -29.17 -18.60 -3.37
C MET A 107 -28.31 -19.46 -4.31
N ALA A 108 -27.00 -19.22 -4.34
CA ALA A 108 -26.05 -19.99 -5.14
C ALA A 108 -26.02 -21.45 -4.70
N GLN A 109 -25.96 -21.72 -3.39
CA GLN A 109 -25.98 -23.10 -2.89
C GLN A 109 -27.29 -23.82 -3.19
N TRP A 110 -28.42 -23.13 -3.11
CA TRP A 110 -29.69 -23.71 -3.53
C TRP A 110 -29.65 -24.15 -5.00
N VAL A 111 -29.12 -23.31 -5.90
CA VAL A 111 -28.95 -23.66 -7.32
C VAL A 111 -27.99 -24.84 -7.50
N LEU A 112 -26.83 -24.81 -6.84
CA LEU A 112 -25.79 -25.84 -6.97
C LEU A 112 -26.22 -27.21 -6.43
N THR A 113 -27.13 -27.25 -5.46
CA THR A 113 -27.58 -28.50 -4.82
C THR A 113 -28.87 -29.07 -5.42
N GLN A 114 -29.77 -28.22 -5.94
CA GLN A 114 -31.11 -28.64 -6.38
C GLN A 114 -31.28 -28.66 -7.90
N GLN A 115 -30.35 -28.07 -8.68
CA GLN A 115 -30.43 -28.05 -10.15
C GLN A 115 -29.33 -28.91 -10.77
N ASN A 116 -29.72 -29.81 -11.68
CA ASN A 116 -28.78 -30.62 -12.47
C ASN A 116 -28.25 -29.81 -13.66
N ASP A 117 -26.94 -29.53 -13.69
CA ASP A 117 -26.17 -28.87 -14.77
C ASP A 117 -26.99 -27.96 -15.71
N THR A 118 -27.56 -26.89 -15.14
CA THR A 118 -28.28 -25.87 -15.90
C THR A 118 -27.33 -24.74 -16.33
N PRO A 119 -27.71 -23.91 -17.33
CA PRO A 119 -26.97 -22.68 -17.64
C PRO A 119 -26.79 -21.77 -16.41
N LEU A 120 -27.73 -21.81 -15.46
CA LEU A 120 -27.65 -21.07 -14.20
C LEU A 120 -26.55 -21.61 -13.27
N VAL A 121 -26.42 -22.94 -13.15
CA VAL A 121 -25.33 -23.57 -12.40
C VAL A 121 -23.96 -23.14 -12.96
N ARG A 122 -23.82 -23.13 -14.29
CA ARG A 122 -22.57 -22.69 -14.95
C ARG A 122 -22.29 -21.21 -14.71
N ALA A 123 -23.30 -20.35 -14.85
CA ALA A 123 -23.15 -18.92 -14.58
C ALA A 123 -22.69 -18.64 -13.12
N VAL A 124 -23.24 -19.38 -12.15
CA VAL A 124 -22.81 -19.31 -10.74
C VAL A 124 -21.35 -19.75 -10.58
N GLN A 125 -20.99 -20.89 -11.16
CA GLN A 125 -19.62 -21.42 -11.09
C GLN A 125 -18.61 -20.47 -11.76
N ASP A 126 -18.95 -19.92 -12.93
CA ASP A 126 -18.11 -18.98 -13.65
C ASP A 126 -17.89 -17.71 -12.83
N LYS A 127 -18.96 -17.09 -12.31
CA LYS A 127 -18.84 -15.85 -11.52
C LYS A 127 -18.03 -16.05 -10.23
N LEU A 128 -18.15 -17.21 -9.57
CA LEU A 128 -17.48 -17.46 -8.28
C LEU A 128 -16.07 -18.03 -8.41
N LEU A 129 -15.79 -18.84 -9.44
CA LEU A 129 -14.58 -19.65 -9.52
C LEU A 129 -13.62 -19.25 -10.65
N SER A 130 -14.08 -18.56 -11.71
CA SER A 130 -13.20 -18.22 -12.85
C SER A 130 -12.15 -17.16 -12.51
N LYS A 131 -12.51 -16.19 -11.65
CA LYS A 131 -11.66 -15.08 -11.17
C LYS A 131 -12.01 -14.75 -9.72
N SER A 132 -11.19 -13.93 -9.07
CA SER A 132 -11.57 -13.29 -7.79
C SER A 132 -12.80 -12.41 -8.02
N PRO A 133 -13.97 -12.71 -7.41
CA PRO A 133 -15.17 -11.91 -7.65
C PRO A 133 -15.07 -10.58 -6.90
N SER A 134 -15.19 -9.47 -7.64
CA SER A 134 -15.29 -8.13 -7.07
C SER A 134 -16.63 -7.92 -6.36
N MET A 135 -16.77 -6.84 -5.59
CA MET A 135 -18.05 -6.50 -4.96
C MET A 135 -19.19 -6.32 -5.99
N GLY A 136 -18.87 -5.76 -7.16
CA GLY A 136 -19.80 -5.68 -8.29
C GLY A 136 -20.16 -7.06 -8.85
N ASP A 137 -19.20 -7.99 -8.95
CA ASP A 137 -19.50 -9.36 -9.39
C ASP A 137 -20.45 -10.08 -8.42
N TRP A 138 -20.31 -9.86 -7.11
CA TRP A 138 -21.25 -10.39 -6.09
C TRP A 138 -22.63 -9.75 -6.18
N TYR A 139 -22.69 -8.43 -6.42
CA TYR A 139 -23.92 -7.66 -6.60
C TYR A 139 -24.70 -8.18 -7.82
N ASP A 140 -24.05 -8.26 -8.99
CA ASP A 140 -24.64 -8.75 -10.24
C ASP A 140 -25.14 -10.19 -10.09
N LEU A 141 -24.33 -11.05 -9.45
CA LEU A 141 -24.69 -12.45 -9.23
C LEU A 141 -25.96 -12.55 -8.37
N ALA A 142 -26.08 -11.73 -7.34
CA ALA A 142 -27.24 -11.70 -6.45
C ALA A 142 -28.51 -11.30 -7.19
N GLY A 143 -28.51 -10.09 -7.75
CA GLY A 143 -29.74 -9.46 -8.22
C GLY A 143 -30.03 -9.67 -9.69
N ASP A 144 -29.04 -9.84 -10.55
CA ASP A 144 -29.26 -9.91 -12.00
C ASP A 144 -29.21 -11.35 -12.54
N ILE A 145 -28.56 -12.27 -11.84
CA ILE A 145 -28.46 -13.67 -12.24
C ILE A 145 -29.37 -14.56 -11.38
N LEU A 146 -29.24 -14.53 -10.04
CA LEU A 146 -29.93 -15.47 -9.15
C LEU A 146 -31.37 -15.03 -8.83
N ALA A 147 -31.57 -13.81 -8.34
CA ALA A 147 -32.88 -13.33 -7.89
C ALA A 147 -34.00 -13.40 -8.95
N PRO A 148 -33.79 -13.11 -10.25
CA PRO A 148 -34.85 -13.18 -11.26
C PRO A 148 -35.45 -14.60 -11.42
N VAL A 149 -34.63 -15.63 -11.18
CA VAL A 149 -35.04 -17.04 -11.26
C VAL A 149 -35.62 -17.50 -9.92
N LEU A 150 -35.03 -17.06 -8.81
CA LEU A 150 -35.35 -17.59 -7.48
C LEU A 150 -36.49 -16.86 -6.76
N CYS A 151 -36.90 -15.67 -7.21
CA CYS A 151 -38.00 -14.91 -6.58
C CYS A 151 -39.36 -15.63 -6.60
N GLN A 152 -39.50 -16.67 -7.44
CA GLN A 152 -40.70 -17.52 -7.53
C GLN A 152 -40.50 -18.91 -6.89
N THR A 153 -39.30 -19.21 -6.37
CA THR A 153 -38.98 -20.51 -5.78
C THR A 153 -39.35 -20.50 -4.28
N PRO A 154 -40.38 -21.22 -3.82
CA PRO A 154 -40.98 -21.03 -2.48
C PRO A 154 -40.00 -21.05 -1.30
N LYS A 155 -38.95 -21.88 -1.37
CA LYS A 155 -37.99 -22.12 -0.29
C LYS A 155 -36.92 -21.04 -0.14
N VAL A 156 -36.63 -20.30 -1.21
CA VAL A 156 -35.59 -19.25 -1.24
C VAL A 156 -36.11 -17.91 -1.77
N SER A 157 -37.41 -17.82 -2.08
CA SER A 157 -38.05 -16.62 -2.61
C SER A 157 -37.98 -15.45 -1.63
N LYS A 158 -38.03 -15.71 -0.31
CA LYS A 158 -37.81 -14.70 0.72
C LYS A 158 -36.42 -14.06 0.60
N VAL A 159 -35.38 -14.88 0.44
CA VAL A 159 -33.98 -14.43 0.28
C VAL A 159 -33.78 -13.69 -1.04
N ALA A 160 -34.30 -14.22 -2.15
CA ALA A 160 -34.30 -13.52 -3.44
C ALA A 160 -35.07 -12.20 -3.39
N GLY A 161 -36.11 -12.15 -2.54
CA GLY A 161 -36.93 -10.99 -2.23
C GLY A 161 -36.18 -9.81 -1.60
N LEU A 162 -34.93 -10.00 -1.13
CA LEU A 162 -34.04 -8.89 -0.76
C LEU A 162 -33.62 -8.08 -1.99
N PHE A 163 -33.54 -8.71 -3.15
CA PHE A 163 -32.98 -8.12 -4.37
C PHE A 163 -34.04 -7.81 -5.43
N ARG A 164 -35.00 -8.72 -5.64
CA ARG A 164 -36.10 -8.55 -6.59
C ARG A 164 -37.43 -9.04 -6.03
N CYS A 165 -38.48 -8.25 -6.27
CA CYS A 165 -39.86 -8.62 -5.98
C CYS A 165 -40.32 -9.81 -6.85
N PRO A 166 -41.44 -10.49 -6.52
CA PRO A 166 -41.97 -11.60 -7.33
C PRO A 166 -42.27 -11.25 -8.80
N ASN A 167 -42.54 -9.97 -9.08
CA ASN A 167 -42.70 -9.43 -10.43
C ASN A 167 -41.39 -8.99 -11.09
N GLN A 168 -40.25 -9.45 -10.56
CA GLN A 168 -38.88 -9.18 -11.00
C GLN A 168 -38.41 -7.73 -10.93
N LYS A 169 -39.19 -6.81 -10.34
CA LYS A 169 -38.72 -5.44 -10.09
C LYS A 169 -37.64 -5.44 -9.01
N ILE A 170 -36.57 -4.68 -9.23
CA ILE A 170 -35.52 -4.45 -8.25
C ILE A 170 -36.09 -3.78 -6.98
N THR A 171 -35.65 -4.25 -5.81
CA THR A 171 -36.08 -3.71 -4.52
C THR A 171 -35.39 -2.38 -4.21
N PRO A 172 -35.96 -1.56 -3.31
CA PRO A 172 -35.27 -0.37 -2.80
C PRO A 172 -33.94 -0.73 -2.11
N LEU A 173 -33.87 -1.86 -1.39
CA LEU A 173 -32.65 -2.31 -0.73
C LEU A 173 -31.53 -2.59 -1.73
N TYR A 174 -31.83 -3.28 -2.84
CA TYR A 174 -30.85 -3.55 -3.89
C TYR A 174 -30.34 -2.27 -4.57
N LYS A 175 -31.21 -1.27 -4.75
CA LYS A 175 -30.81 0.05 -5.25
C LYS A 175 -29.90 0.79 -4.28
N LEU A 176 -30.21 0.75 -2.98
CA LEU A 176 -29.37 1.38 -1.95
C LEU A 176 -27.98 0.74 -1.93
N LEU A 177 -27.89 -0.58 -2.03
CA LEU A 177 -26.63 -1.30 -2.03
C LEU A 177 -25.75 -0.92 -3.24
N ASP A 178 -26.34 -0.70 -4.42
CA ASP A 178 -25.63 -0.15 -5.60
C ASP A 178 -25.08 1.25 -5.33
N GLN A 179 -25.92 2.13 -4.80
CA GLN A 179 -25.52 3.49 -4.43
C GLN A 179 -24.38 3.49 -3.41
N LEU A 180 -24.38 2.56 -2.45
CA LEU A 180 -23.30 2.39 -1.48
C LEU A 180 -22.00 1.90 -2.14
N ILE A 181 -22.07 1.00 -3.12
CA ILE A 181 -20.90 0.56 -3.89
C ILE A 181 -20.33 1.72 -4.71
N ILE A 182 -21.17 2.48 -5.40
CA ILE A 182 -20.77 3.66 -6.18
C ILE A 182 -20.18 4.73 -5.27
N TRP A 183 -20.89 5.08 -4.19
CA TRP A 183 -20.41 6.05 -3.20
C TRP A 183 -19.07 5.63 -2.61
N ARG A 184 -18.89 4.36 -2.25
CA ARG A 184 -17.58 3.83 -1.84
C ARG A 184 -16.52 4.03 -2.94
N ASN A 185 -16.83 3.71 -4.19
CA ASN A 185 -15.88 3.90 -5.30
C ASN A 185 -15.53 5.37 -5.52
N ASP A 186 -16.45 6.28 -5.31
CA ASP A 186 -16.20 7.71 -5.46
C ASP A 186 -15.36 8.26 -4.28
N GLN A 187 -15.53 7.69 -3.08
CA GLN A 187 -14.78 8.08 -1.88
C GLN A 187 -13.41 7.35 -1.73
N PHE A 188 -13.22 6.17 -2.36
CA PHE A 188 -12.01 5.30 -2.22
C PHE A 188 -11.35 4.85 -3.54
N GLY A 189 -11.98 5.09 -4.68
CA GLY A 189 -11.49 4.63 -5.98
C GLY A 189 -10.20 5.30 -6.41
N HIS A 190 -9.41 4.61 -7.24
CA HIS A 190 -8.18 5.12 -7.87
C HIS A 190 -6.97 5.42 -6.96
N GLY A 191 -6.97 4.96 -5.71
CA GLY A 191 -5.77 4.97 -4.87
C GLY A 191 -5.47 6.31 -4.18
N ALA A 192 -6.43 7.23 -4.14
CA ALA A 192 -6.39 8.45 -3.33
C ALA A 192 -7.56 8.46 -2.34
N LEU A 193 -7.27 8.75 -1.07
CA LEU A 193 -8.28 8.98 -0.03
C LEU A 193 -8.84 10.41 -0.21
N GLY A 194 -9.98 10.53 -0.88
CA GLY A 194 -10.65 11.81 -1.15
C GLY A 194 -11.43 12.41 0.02
N LEU A 195 -11.10 12.06 1.28
CA LEU A 195 -11.93 12.41 2.43
C LEU A 195 -11.64 13.83 2.95
N GLU A 196 -12.42 14.80 2.50
CA GLU A 196 -12.73 16.00 3.29
C GLU A 196 -13.89 15.63 4.24
N ILE A 197 -13.65 15.60 5.56
CA ILE A 197 -14.71 15.34 6.56
C ILE A 197 -15.50 16.64 6.76
N ASP A 198 -16.23 17.01 5.74
CA ASP A 198 -17.07 18.18 5.71
C ASP A 198 -18.53 17.83 6.09
N LYS A 199 -19.37 18.85 6.10
CA LYS A 199 -20.80 18.69 6.39
C LYS A 199 -21.51 17.83 5.33
N PRO A 200 -21.27 18.01 4.01
CA PRO A 200 -21.75 17.09 2.98
C PRO A 200 -21.45 15.61 3.26
N PHE A 201 -20.21 15.26 3.60
CA PHE A 201 -19.83 13.88 3.90
C PHE A 201 -20.60 13.31 5.10
N GLN A 202 -20.74 14.10 6.16
CA GLN A 202 -21.56 13.72 7.33
C GLN A 202 -23.02 13.49 6.93
N ASP A 203 -23.59 14.37 6.11
CA ASP A 203 -24.99 14.27 5.68
C ASP A 203 -25.21 13.06 4.76
N GLU A 204 -24.25 12.72 3.89
CA GLU A 204 -24.26 11.50 3.07
C GLU A 204 -24.19 10.24 3.92
N LEU A 205 -23.25 10.16 4.88
CA LEU A 205 -23.16 9.02 5.81
C LEU A 205 -24.45 8.87 6.61
N ALA A 206 -25.00 9.97 7.15
CA ALA A 206 -26.26 9.95 7.88
C ALA A 206 -27.42 9.50 6.99
N LYS A 207 -27.47 9.96 5.74
CA LYS A 207 -28.47 9.54 4.76
C LYS A 207 -28.41 8.03 4.57
N TYR A 208 -27.26 7.48 4.23
CA TYR A 208 -27.12 6.04 3.96
C TYR A 208 -27.42 5.18 5.18
N VAL A 209 -26.96 5.54 6.38
CA VAL A 209 -27.26 4.79 7.61
C VAL A 209 -28.76 4.82 7.92
N LYS A 210 -29.42 5.97 7.77
CA LYS A 210 -30.87 6.10 8.01
C LYS A 210 -31.68 5.34 6.96
N GLU A 211 -31.33 5.46 5.69
CA GLU A 211 -32.00 4.77 4.59
C GLU A 211 -31.84 3.26 4.72
N LEU A 212 -30.64 2.78 5.03
CA LEU A 212 -30.38 1.37 5.32
C LEU A 212 -31.28 0.86 6.45
N ASN A 213 -31.29 1.54 7.60
CA ASN A 213 -32.13 1.15 8.73
C ASN A 213 -33.63 1.18 8.40
N THR A 214 -34.07 2.15 7.59
CA THR A 214 -35.47 2.24 7.18
C THR A 214 -35.85 1.05 6.30
N LEU A 215 -35.01 0.71 5.32
CA LEU A 215 -35.27 -0.41 4.41
C LEU A 215 -35.17 -1.75 5.12
N LEU A 216 -34.20 -1.95 6.02
CA LEU A 216 -34.06 -3.19 6.78
C LEU A 216 -35.26 -3.46 7.69
N HIS A 217 -36.06 -2.45 8.05
CA HIS A 217 -37.26 -2.63 8.86
C HIS A 217 -38.29 -3.48 8.12
N ASP A 218 -38.44 -3.26 6.82
CA ASP A 218 -39.36 -4.03 5.96
C ASP A 218 -38.94 -5.50 5.83
N TYR A 219 -37.67 -5.82 6.09
CA TYR A 219 -37.10 -7.17 6.01
C TYR A 219 -36.76 -7.78 7.38
N GLN A 220 -37.10 -7.14 8.49
CA GLN A 220 -36.61 -7.53 9.82
C GLN A 220 -36.93 -8.98 10.22
N ASP A 221 -37.99 -9.56 9.66
CA ASP A 221 -38.48 -10.92 9.93
C ASP A 221 -37.99 -11.98 8.92
N ILE A 222 -37.18 -11.59 7.93
CA ILE A 222 -36.83 -12.47 6.80
C ILE A 222 -36.14 -13.77 7.23
N TRP A 223 -35.37 -13.74 8.32
CA TRP A 223 -34.58 -14.88 8.80
C TRP A 223 -35.22 -15.67 9.95
N ASP A 224 -36.42 -15.30 10.42
CA ASP A 224 -37.05 -15.91 11.61
C ASP A 224 -37.25 -17.43 11.48
N GLU A 225 -37.68 -17.85 10.29
CA GLU A 225 -37.94 -19.25 9.97
C GLU A 225 -36.69 -19.96 9.43
N MET A 226 -35.62 -19.20 9.18
CA MET A 226 -34.40 -19.65 8.52
C MET A 226 -33.14 -19.48 9.38
N PRO A 227 -33.07 -20.09 10.58
CA PRO A 227 -31.88 -19.98 11.41
C PRO A 227 -30.66 -20.58 10.73
N LEU A 228 -29.55 -19.83 10.79
CA LEU A 228 -28.21 -20.36 10.56
C LEU A 228 -27.82 -21.23 11.75
N GLN A 229 -27.36 -22.45 11.49
CA GLN A 229 -26.92 -23.37 12.53
C GLN A 229 -25.70 -24.16 12.07
N ASP A 230 -24.95 -24.71 13.02
CA ASP A 230 -23.93 -25.71 12.71
C ASP A 230 -24.56 -27.09 12.45
N ILE A 231 -23.76 -28.06 12.00
CA ILE A 231 -24.23 -29.43 11.75
C ILE A 231 -24.75 -30.15 13.01
N ASN A 232 -24.41 -29.64 14.20
CA ASN A 232 -24.86 -30.18 15.48
C ASN A 232 -26.16 -29.53 15.97
N GLY A 233 -26.71 -28.55 15.24
CA GLY A 233 -27.92 -27.82 15.59
C GLY A 233 -27.71 -26.63 16.53
N GLN A 234 -26.47 -26.21 16.78
CA GLN A 234 -26.19 -24.96 17.49
C GLN A 234 -26.59 -23.77 16.60
N ILE A 235 -27.44 -22.87 17.11
CA ILE A 235 -27.92 -21.71 16.37
C ILE A 235 -26.87 -20.58 16.37
N LEU A 236 -26.59 -20.03 15.19
CA LEU A 236 -25.70 -18.90 14.94
C LEU A 236 -26.50 -17.66 14.51
N GLN A 237 -27.33 -17.14 15.41
CA GLN A 237 -28.10 -15.90 15.23
C GLN A 237 -27.63 -14.83 16.21
N GLY A 238 -27.61 -13.58 15.76
CA GLY A 238 -27.20 -12.44 16.54
C GLY A 238 -25.69 -12.21 16.59
N TRP A 239 -25.31 -10.97 16.89
CA TRP A 239 -23.93 -10.48 16.79
C TRP A 239 -22.93 -11.18 17.71
N GLN A 240 -23.39 -11.76 18.83
CA GLN A 240 -22.54 -12.47 19.79
C GLN A 240 -22.19 -13.88 19.30
N SER A 241 -23.06 -14.48 18.49
CA SER A 241 -22.98 -15.88 18.07
C SER A 241 -21.97 -16.12 16.95
N ILE A 242 -21.35 -15.06 16.41
CA ILE A 242 -20.22 -15.19 15.48
C ILE A 242 -18.94 -15.69 16.17
N ARG A 243 -18.86 -15.57 17.50
CA ARG A 243 -17.75 -16.06 18.33
C ARG A 243 -18.02 -17.49 18.79
N HIS A 244 -17.12 -18.41 18.47
CA HIS A 244 -17.22 -19.80 18.93
C HIS A 244 -15.96 -20.27 19.63
N GLN A 245 -16.16 -21.09 20.69
CA GLN A 245 -15.10 -21.72 21.45
C GLN A 245 -14.91 -23.16 20.98
N GLY A 246 -13.67 -23.52 20.62
CA GLY A 246 -13.10 -24.79 21.04
C GLY A 246 -13.50 -26.08 20.30
N LEU A 247 -13.45 -26.13 18.97
CA LEU A 247 -13.37 -27.41 18.24
C LEU A 247 -12.19 -27.43 17.25
N GLU A 248 -11.56 -28.60 17.06
CA GLU A 248 -10.35 -28.75 16.23
C GLU A 248 -10.66 -28.89 14.73
N GLU A 249 -11.89 -29.25 14.37
CA GLU A 249 -12.30 -29.59 13.01
C GLU A 249 -13.14 -28.48 12.35
N ASP A 250 -13.15 -28.45 11.01
CA ASP A 250 -14.04 -27.60 10.24
C ASP A 250 -15.49 -28.06 10.43
N ILE A 251 -16.38 -27.14 10.82
CA ILE A 251 -17.79 -27.46 11.05
C ILE A 251 -18.62 -26.85 9.95
N ALA A 252 -19.35 -27.71 9.25
CA ALA A 252 -20.26 -27.28 8.22
C ALA A 252 -21.39 -26.44 8.80
N LEU A 253 -21.71 -25.34 8.13
CA LEU A 253 -22.84 -24.49 8.47
C LEU A 253 -24.01 -24.81 7.55
N GLN A 254 -25.22 -24.78 8.11
CA GLN A 254 -26.45 -25.09 7.42
C GLN A 254 -27.49 -24.02 7.71
N LEU A 255 -28.29 -23.69 6.70
CA LEU A 255 -29.45 -22.84 6.84
C LEU A 255 -30.70 -23.71 6.85
N ARG A 256 -31.54 -23.60 7.87
CA ARG A 256 -32.85 -24.26 7.85
C ARG A 256 -33.76 -23.51 6.86
N LEU A 257 -34.36 -24.20 5.90
CA LEU A 257 -35.31 -23.58 4.95
C LEU A 257 -36.76 -23.78 5.39
N ASP A 258 -37.05 -24.94 5.99
CA ASP A 258 -38.33 -25.26 6.63
C ASP A 258 -38.15 -26.31 7.75
N LYS A 259 -39.24 -26.92 8.25
CA LYS A 259 -39.16 -27.91 9.36
C LYS A 259 -38.43 -29.20 9.01
N GLN A 260 -38.24 -29.52 7.73
CA GLN A 260 -37.70 -30.80 7.27
C GLN A 260 -36.46 -30.66 6.39
N GLU A 261 -36.16 -29.47 5.88
CA GLU A 261 -35.07 -29.24 4.95
C GLU A 261 -34.04 -28.22 5.45
N THR A 262 -32.78 -28.58 5.27
CA THR A 262 -31.60 -27.77 5.58
C THR A 262 -30.72 -27.65 4.33
N LEU A 263 -30.20 -26.46 4.08
CA LEU A 263 -29.25 -26.18 3.01
C LEU A 263 -27.84 -26.05 3.59
N SER A 264 -26.92 -26.94 3.19
CA SER A 264 -25.50 -26.79 3.54
C SER A 264 -24.90 -25.58 2.82
N LEU A 265 -24.29 -24.67 3.59
CA LEU A 265 -23.58 -23.52 3.06
C LEU A 265 -22.10 -23.82 2.79
N SER A 266 -21.58 -24.92 3.32
CA SER A 266 -20.22 -25.39 3.04
C SER A 266 -20.08 -25.87 1.59
N PRO A 267 -18.94 -25.59 0.92
CA PRO A 267 -17.70 -25.03 1.47
C PRO A 267 -17.64 -23.49 1.48
N TRP A 268 -18.67 -22.78 1.00
CA TRP A 268 -18.64 -21.32 0.82
C TRP A 268 -18.73 -20.53 2.12
N ILE A 269 -19.52 -21.01 3.09
CA ILE A 269 -19.55 -20.48 4.44
C ILE A 269 -19.39 -21.67 5.39
N THR A 270 -18.40 -21.59 6.27
CA THR A 270 -18.12 -22.67 7.21
C THR A 270 -17.41 -22.14 8.44
N LEU A 271 -17.63 -22.80 9.57
CA LEU A 271 -16.80 -22.56 10.74
C LEU A 271 -15.47 -23.25 10.51
N LYS A 272 -14.39 -22.48 10.53
CA LYS A 272 -13.03 -23.02 10.41
C LYS A 272 -12.18 -22.46 11.54
N ARG A 273 -11.20 -23.25 11.96
CA ARG A 273 -10.15 -22.76 12.86
C ARG A 273 -9.26 -21.80 12.08
N CYS A 274 -9.23 -20.55 12.51
CA CYS A 274 -8.40 -19.52 11.93
C CYS A 274 -6.92 -19.90 12.04
N THR A 275 -6.18 -19.82 10.95
CA THR A 275 -4.73 -20.10 10.93
C THR A 275 -3.91 -19.02 11.64
N VAL A 276 -4.48 -17.82 11.85
CA VAL A 276 -3.83 -16.67 12.49
C VAL A 276 -4.00 -16.70 14.01
N CYS A 277 -5.24 -16.63 14.50
CA CYS A 277 -5.52 -16.56 15.95
C CYS A 277 -5.87 -17.91 16.60
N HIS A 278 -5.97 -18.98 15.81
CA HIS A 278 -6.36 -20.33 16.27
C HIS A 278 -7.74 -20.45 16.91
N GLN A 279 -8.55 -19.39 16.86
CA GLN A 279 -9.95 -19.38 17.26
C GLN A 279 -10.83 -19.84 16.09
N GLN A 280 -12.03 -20.33 16.41
CA GLN A 280 -12.96 -20.83 15.42
C GLN A 280 -13.91 -19.71 14.99
N HIS A 281 -13.83 -19.31 13.73
CA HIS A 281 -14.58 -18.20 13.18
C HIS A 281 -15.41 -18.65 11.96
N VAL A 282 -16.40 -17.84 11.58
CA VAL A 282 -17.20 -18.06 10.37
C VAL A 282 -16.43 -17.50 9.17
N PHE A 283 -15.97 -18.38 8.30
CA PHE A 283 -15.20 -18.02 7.11
C PHE A 283 -16.06 -18.06 5.86
N PHE A 284 -15.98 -16.99 5.06
CA PHE A 284 -16.59 -16.88 3.73
C PHE A 284 -15.54 -17.18 2.68
N PHE A 285 -15.92 -17.92 1.64
CA PHE A 285 -15.15 -17.98 0.40
C PHE A 285 -15.01 -16.58 -0.16
N GLN A 286 -13.76 -16.20 -0.47
CA GLN A 286 -13.46 -14.91 -1.06
C GLN A 286 -13.01 -15.05 -2.52
N SER A 287 -12.03 -15.91 -2.80
CA SER A 287 -11.51 -16.05 -4.16
C SER A 287 -10.71 -17.33 -4.40
N ARG A 288 -10.45 -17.61 -5.69
CA ARG A 288 -9.59 -18.69 -6.16
C ARG A 288 -8.45 -18.10 -7.01
N ASP A 289 -7.19 -18.33 -6.62
CA ASP A 289 -6.01 -17.89 -7.37
C ASP A 289 -5.42 -19.03 -8.20
N LEU A 290 -5.33 -18.81 -9.52
CA LEU A 290 -4.90 -19.78 -10.54
C LEU A 290 -3.39 -19.71 -10.87
N LYS A 291 -2.55 -19.04 -10.06
CA LYS A 291 -1.11 -18.79 -10.31
C LYS A 291 -0.18 -19.98 -10.62
N GLY A 292 -0.67 -21.22 -10.70
CA GLY A 292 0.12 -22.40 -11.08
C GLY A 292 0.02 -22.79 -12.56
N LYS A 293 1.14 -22.76 -13.31
CA LYS A 293 1.28 -23.40 -14.65
C LYS A 293 1.06 -24.93 -14.67
N LYS A 294 0.67 -25.54 -13.55
CA LYS A 294 0.37 -26.99 -13.44
C LYS A 294 -1.11 -27.16 -13.12
N LYS A 295 -1.83 -27.92 -13.95
CA LYS A 295 -3.20 -28.40 -13.68
C LYS A 295 -3.25 -28.95 -12.24
N ASN A 296 -4.15 -28.42 -11.41
CA ASN A 296 -4.42 -28.82 -10.00
C ASN A 296 -3.60 -28.15 -8.87
N ARG A 297 -2.91 -27.03 -9.10
CA ARG A 297 -2.40 -26.18 -8.00
C ARG A 297 -2.98 -24.77 -8.07
N TYR A 298 -4.13 -24.58 -7.42
CA TYR A 298 -4.73 -23.27 -7.14
C TYR A 298 -4.87 -23.09 -5.62
N GLU A 299 -4.88 -21.84 -5.16
CA GLU A 299 -5.16 -21.49 -3.76
C GLU A 299 -6.57 -20.95 -3.63
N ILE A 300 -7.23 -21.28 -2.52
CA ILE A 300 -8.54 -20.73 -2.16
C ILE A 300 -8.36 -19.84 -0.95
N TYR A 301 -8.92 -18.63 -1.03
CA TYR A 301 -8.89 -17.65 0.04
C TYR A 301 -10.26 -17.56 0.71
N PHE A 302 -10.23 -17.48 2.02
CA PHE A 302 -11.38 -17.26 2.89
C PHE A 302 -11.19 -16.00 3.72
N LEU A 303 -12.29 -15.32 4.04
CA LEU A 303 -12.33 -14.13 4.89
C LEU A 303 -13.22 -14.36 6.10
N ASP A 304 -12.73 -13.96 7.27
CA ASP A 304 -13.51 -13.85 8.50
C ASP A 304 -13.82 -12.37 8.79
N TYR A 305 -15.10 -12.05 8.92
CA TYR A 305 -15.58 -10.69 9.21
C TYR A 305 -15.48 -10.31 10.69
N LEU A 306 -15.33 -11.27 11.62
CA LEU A 306 -15.16 -10.97 13.05
C LEU A 306 -13.78 -10.37 13.35
N ALA A 307 -12.71 -10.98 12.83
CA ALA A 307 -11.33 -10.55 13.12
C ALA A 307 -10.60 -10.00 11.89
N GLY A 308 -11.26 -9.94 10.72
CA GLY A 308 -10.63 -9.53 9.46
C GLY A 308 -9.55 -10.50 8.97
N HIS A 309 -9.51 -11.72 9.52
CA HIS A 309 -8.46 -12.68 9.19
C HIS A 309 -8.71 -13.30 7.83
N LYS A 310 -7.68 -13.24 6.96
CA LYS A 310 -7.66 -13.98 5.70
C LYS A 310 -6.97 -15.33 5.90
N MET A 311 -7.55 -16.39 5.34
CA MET A 311 -6.98 -17.73 5.36
C MET A 311 -6.84 -18.25 3.94
N SER A 312 -5.66 -18.75 3.57
CA SER A 312 -5.45 -19.48 2.31
C SER A 312 -5.41 -20.98 2.55
N ARG A 313 -5.97 -21.76 1.63
CA ARG A 313 -5.87 -23.22 1.62
C ARG A 313 -5.54 -23.74 0.21
N PRO A 314 -4.63 -24.71 0.09
CA PRO A 314 -4.41 -25.41 -1.17
C PRO A 314 -5.70 -26.05 -1.69
N GLY A 315 -5.97 -25.92 -2.99
CA GLY A 315 -7.20 -26.40 -3.63
C GLY A 315 -7.52 -27.88 -3.43
N HIS A 316 -6.49 -28.73 -3.28
CA HIS A 316 -6.68 -30.17 -3.03
C HIS A 316 -7.25 -30.51 -1.64
N LEU A 317 -7.18 -29.58 -0.69
CA LEU A 317 -7.82 -29.69 0.63
C LEU A 317 -9.28 -29.23 0.61
N GLU A 318 -9.69 -28.48 -0.42
CA GLU A 318 -11.04 -27.95 -0.60
C GLU A 318 -11.62 -28.53 -1.91
N ARG A 319 -11.68 -29.87 -2.00
CA ARG A 319 -12.07 -30.59 -3.24
C ARG A 319 -13.45 -30.22 -3.76
N GLN A 320 -14.36 -29.79 -2.88
CA GLN A 320 -15.70 -29.32 -3.25
C GLN A 320 -15.67 -28.00 -4.05
N LEU A 321 -14.60 -27.22 -3.93
CA LEU A 321 -14.33 -26.01 -4.71
C LEU A 321 -13.40 -26.29 -5.92
N ALA A 322 -13.04 -27.55 -6.15
CA ALA A 322 -12.16 -28.01 -7.24
C ALA A 322 -12.90 -28.40 -8.52
N SER A 323 -14.11 -28.93 -8.37
CA SER A 323 -14.77 -29.72 -9.40
C SER A 323 -15.76 -28.91 -10.22
N SER A 324 -15.28 -27.94 -11.00
CA SER A 324 -16.04 -27.33 -12.10
C SER A 324 -15.30 -26.16 -12.74
N VAL A 325 -14.37 -26.42 -13.67
CA VAL A 325 -14.21 -25.67 -14.95
C VAL A 325 -13.27 -26.52 -15.81
N ASP A 326 -13.82 -27.25 -16.79
CA ASP A 326 -13.03 -27.74 -17.91
C ASP A 326 -12.84 -26.59 -18.91
N GLY A 327 -11.58 -26.18 -19.06
CA GLY A 327 -10.98 -25.44 -20.17
C GLY A 327 -11.78 -24.36 -20.91
N GLU A 328 -11.31 -23.11 -20.81
CA GLU A 328 -10.71 -22.44 -21.98
C GLU A 328 -9.85 -21.25 -21.53
N THR A 329 -8.71 -21.10 -22.21
CA THR A 329 -7.66 -20.14 -21.87
C THR A 329 -8.08 -18.76 -22.36
N LEU A 330 -8.46 -17.86 -21.47
CA LEU A 330 -8.64 -16.44 -21.78
C LEU A 330 -7.51 -15.62 -21.18
N ALA A 331 -6.97 -14.73 -22.02
CA ALA A 331 -5.84 -13.86 -21.77
C ALA A 331 -6.03 -13.00 -20.50
N PRO A 332 -4.94 -12.56 -19.85
CA PRO A 332 -5.03 -11.72 -18.65
C PRO A 332 -5.66 -10.37 -19.03
N SER A 333 -6.90 -10.15 -18.60
CA SER A 333 -7.50 -8.82 -18.60
C SER A 333 -6.98 -8.02 -17.40
N GLU A 334 -6.70 -6.75 -17.64
CA GLU A 334 -6.20 -5.77 -16.68
C GLU A 334 -6.86 -5.89 -15.31
N THR A 335 -6.02 -6.07 -14.28
CA THR A 335 -6.40 -6.17 -12.88
C THR A 335 -7.17 -4.93 -12.44
N SER A 336 -8.47 -5.08 -12.17
CA SER A 336 -9.22 -4.12 -11.37
C SER A 336 -8.68 -4.15 -9.93
N LEU A 337 -8.01 -3.07 -9.53
CA LEU A 337 -7.59 -2.80 -8.16
C LEU A 337 -8.84 -2.59 -7.29
N GLY A 338 -9.32 -3.65 -6.65
CA GLY A 338 -10.52 -3.61 -5.80
C GLY A 338 -10.51 -4.64 -4.68
N ASP A 339 -9.33 -5.10 -4.26
CA ASP A 339 -9.15 -5.97 -3.09
C ASP A 339 -8.68 -5.13 -1.89
N ASP A 340 -9.22 -5.43 -0.70
CA ASP A 340 -8.86 -4.81 0.58
C ASP A 340 -7.35 -4.95 0.88
N TYR A 341 -6.60 -3.94 0.46
CA TYR A 341 -5.25 -3.69 0.90
C TYR A 341 -5.35 -2.70 2.07
N GLY A 342 -5.39 -3.21 3.30
CA GLY A 342 -5.21 -2.37 4.48
C GLY A 342 -3.97 -1.48 4.30
N ALA A 343 -3.96 -0.27 4.88
CA ALA A 343 -2.93 0.74 4.65
C ALA A 343 -1.48 0.20 4.73
N ALA A 344 -1.22 -0.84 5.54
CA ALA A 344 0.07 -1.55 5.60
C ALA A 344 0.39 -2.43 4.36
N SER A 345 -0.62 -3.00 3.71
CA SER A 345 -0.49 -3.85 2.53
C SER A 345 -0.61 -3.08 1.21
N LEU A 346 -1.29 -1.93 1.17
CA LEU A 346 -1.24 -1.03 0.01
C LEU A 346 0.11 -0.31 -0.05
N ASP A 347 0.65 0.08 1.11
CA ASP A 347 2.02 0.59 1.23
C ASP A 347 3.05 -0.45 0.83
N LYS A 348 2.87 -1.70 1.26
CA LYS A 348 3.70 -2.83 0.83
C LYS A 348 3.54 -3.05 -0.67
N LEU A 349 2.34 -3.07 -1.23
CA LEU A 349 2.13 -3.35 -2.65
C LEU A 349 2.53 -2.18 -3.59
N LEU A 350 2.44 -0.92 -3.14
CA LEU A 350 2.93 0.26 -3.87
C LEU A 350 4.44 0.41 -3.75
N GLN A 351 5.05 0.04 -2.60
CA GLN A 351 6.50 -0.05 -2.48
C GLN A 351 7.04 -1.23 -3.28
N ASP A 352 6.46 -2.42 -3.13
CA ASP A 352 6.83 -3.62 -3.86
C ASP A 352 6.69 -3.37 -5.36
N LYS A 353 5.56 -2.85 -5.87
CA LYS A 353 5.45 -2.57 -7.33
C LYS A 353 6.38 -1.45 -7.84
N PHE A 354 6.61 -0.38 -7.07
CA PHE A 354 7.51 0.71 -7.48
C PHE A 354 8.99 0.27 -7.39
N LEU A 355 9.34 -0.56 -6.42
CA LEU A 355 10.70 -1.06 -6.20
C LEU A 355 11.01 -2.29 -7.07
N GLU A 356 10.06 -3.19 -7.31
CA GLU A 356 10.24 -4.44 -8.08
C GLU A 356 10.53 -4.17 -9.57
N ALA A 357 9.94 -3.13 -10.16
CA ALA A 357 10.14 -2.82 -11.57
C ALA A 357 11.54 -2.22 -11.87
N GLU A 358 12.17 -1.58 -10.88
CA GLU A 358 13.41 -0.80 -11.06
C GLU A 358 14.57 -1.20 -10.14
N TYR A 359 14.44 -2.27 -9.32
CA TYR A 359 15.49 -2.70 -8.42
C TYR A 359 16.80 -3.04 -9.16
N LEU A 360 17.88 -2.39 -8.75
CA LEU A 360 19.26 -2.71 -9.11
C LEU A 360 20.02 -3.12 -7.86
N SER A 361 20.62 -4.31 -7.92
CA SER A 361 21.29 -4.96 -6.80
C SER A 361 22.56 -4.20 -6.38
N PRO A 362 22.61 -3.57 -5.19
CA PRO A 362 23.74 -2.77 -4.76
C PRO A 362 24.88 -3.68 -4.30
N THR A 363 25.73 -4.09 -5.24
CA THR A 363 26.83 -5.03 -4.98
C THR A 363 27.76 -4.54 -3.86
N TYR A 364 27.97 -3.23 -3.74
CA TYR A 364 28.82 -2.63 -2.71
C TYR A 364 28.27 -2.80 -1.28
N LEU A 365 26.95 -2.98 -1.10
CA LEU A 365 26.34 -3.31 0.20
C LEU A 365 26.23 -4.83 0.39
N ARG A 366 25.92 -5.55 -0.69
CA ARG A 366 25.71 -7.01 -0.65
C ARG A 366 27.01 -7.76 -0.39
N ALA A 367 28.11 -7.39 -1.04
CA ALA A 367 29.37 -8.13 -0.93
C ALA A 367 29.96 -8.11 0.49
N PRO A 368 30.09 -6.96 1.19
CA PRO A 368 30.57 -6.93 2.57
C PRO A 368 29.63 -7.67 3.53
N PHE A 369 28.32 -7.50 3.40
CA PHE A 369 27.35 -8.17 4.27
C PHE A 369 27.32 -9.69 4.04
N LYS A 370 27.47 -10.14 2.79
CA LYS A 370 27.60 -11.56 2.45
C LYS A 370 28.87 -12.16 3.03
N ALA A 371 29.99 -11.44 2.98
CA ALA A 371 31.24 -11.86 3.59
C ALA A 371 31.09 -11.99 5.11
N PHE A 372 30.40 -11.05 5.77
CA PHE A 372 30.09 -11.13 7.20
C PHE A 372 29.31 -12.40 7.57
N ILE A 373 28.19 -12.67 6.90
CA ILE A 373 27.36 -13.87 7.17
C ILE A 373 28.09 -15.19 6.86
N LYS A 374 29.06 -15.17 5.94
CA LYS A 374 29.88 -16.36 5.63
C LYS A 374 30.99 -16.61 6.65
N THR A 375 31.52 -15.57 7.27
CA THR A 375 32.68 -15.65 8.17
C THR A 375 32.29 -15.82 9.64
N HIS A 376 31.08 -15.41 10.00
CA HIS A 376 30.58 -15.49 11.37
C HIS A 376 29.40 -16.47 11.44
N GLU A 377 29.35 -17.29 12.49
CA GLU A 377 28.22 -18.20 12.71
C GLU A 377 26.94 -17.47 13.13
N GLN A 378 27.07 -16.28 13.71
CA GLN A 378 25.98 -15.41 14.17
C GLN A 378 26.47 -13.97 14.24
N GLY A 379 25.55 -12.99 14.36
CA GLY A 379 25.95 -11.65 14.75
C GLY A 379 25.01 -10.54 14.30
N VAL A 380 25.29 -9.34 14.79
CA VAL A 380 24.58 -8.10 14.47
C VAL A 380 25.45 -7.26 13.53
N TYR A 381 24.87 -6.79 12.44
CA TYR A 381 25.51 -5.92 11.44
C TYR A 381 24.80 -4.57 11.43
N TRP A 382 25.54 -3.49 11.66
CA TRP A 382 24.98 -2.14 11.68
C TRP A 382 25.38 -1.35 10.43
N LEU A 383 24.42 -1.08 9.56
CA LEU A 383 24.59 -0.27 8.37
C LEU A 383 24.16 1.18 8.63
N ARG A 384 25.12 2.10 8.56
CA ARG A 384 24.90 3.53 8.74
C ARG A 384 25.05 4.25 7.42
N ALA A 385 24.01 4.96 6.98
CA ALA A 385 24.10 5.79 5.79
C ALA A 385 23.14 6.98 5.87
N PRO A 386 23.47 8.13 5.25
CA PRO A 386 22.55 9.25 5.08
C PRO A 386 21.18 8.86 4.50
N ALA A 387 20.22 9.78 4.63
CA ALA A 387 18.90 9.61 4.05
C ALA A 387 18.98 9.51 2.51
N HIS A 388 18.04 8.77 1.91
CA HIS A 388 17.88 8.64 0.45
C HIS A 388 19.05 8.01 -0.33
N ILE A 389 19.98 7.31 0.34
CA ILE A 389 21.02 6.46 -0.30
C ILE A 389 20.48 5.06 -0.68
N GLY A 390 19.26 4.72 -0.25
CA GLY A 390 18.62 3.44 -0.58
C GLY A 390 18.81 2.32 0.44
N LYS A 391 19.00 2.64 1.74
CA LYS A 391 19.07 1.64 2.82
C LYS A 391 17.86 0.70 2.80
N SER A 392 16.65 1.25 2.78
CA SER A 392 15.41 0.47 2.73
C SER A 392 15.27 -0.31 1.42
N ILE A 393 15.75 0.23 0.30
CA ILE A 393 15.78 -0.46 -0.99
C ILE A 393 16.72 -1.67 -0.93
N PHE A 394 17.90 -1.51 -0.33
CA PHE A 394 18.83 -2.61 -0.09
C PHE A 394 18.22 -3.69 0.80
N VAL A 395 17.65 -3.31 1.95
CA VAL A 395 17.02 -4.24 2.90
C VAL A 395 15.87 -5.00 2.23
N HIS A 396 14.99 -4.29 1.51
CA HIS A 396 13.89 -4.90 0.78
C HIS A 396 14.39 -5.88 -0.30
N GLY A 397 15.42 -5.49 -1.04
CA GLY A 397 16.05 -6.30 -2.07
C GLY A 397 16.69 -7.61 -1.58
N LEU A 398 16.94 -7.76 -0.27
CA LEU A 398 17.39 -9.03 0.31
C LEU A 398 16.32 -10.13 0.23
N ARG A 399 15.02 -9.78 0.16
CA ARG A 399 13.92 -10.73 -0.07
C ARG A 399 13.78 -11.11 -1.54
N MET A 400 13.94 -10.13 -2.44
CA MET A 400 13.82 -10.34 -3.89
C MET A 400 14.98 -11.13 -4.46
N GLU A 401 16.21 -10.75 -4.08
CA GLU A 401 17.43 -11.41 -4.50
C GLU A 401 18.15 -11.90 -3.23
N PRO A 402 17.95 -13.17 -2.82
CA PRO A 402 18.54 -13.71 -1.61
C PRO A 402 20.06 -13.58 -1.61
N LEU A 403 20.65 -13.11 -0.50
CA LEU A 403 22.09 -12.95 -0.37
C LEU A 403 22.84 -14.29 -0.45
N LEU A 404 22.22 -15.32 0.14
CA LEU A 404 22.60 -16.72 0.15
C LEU A 404 21.34 -17.59 -0.03
N PRO A 405 21.42 -18.76 -0.69
CA PRO A 405 20.25 -19.63 -0.91
C PRO A 405 19.62 -20.16 0.38
N ASP A 406 20.42 -20.31 1.43
CA ASP A 406 20.06 -20.84 2.74
C ASP A 406 19.72 -19.74 3.77
N LEU A 407 19.61 -18.47 3.36
CA LEU A 407 19.29 -17.36 4.25
C LEU A 407 17.82 -16.94 4.13
N LYS A 408 17.09 -17.00 5.24
CA LYS A 408 15.71 -16.52 5.37
C LYS A 408 15.69 -15.11 5.92
N VAL A 409 14.88 -14.22 5.33
CA VAL A 409 14.93 -12.78 5.61
C VAL A 409 13.57 -12.28 6.09
N VAL A 410 13.52 -11.83 7.34
CA VAL A 410 12.41 -11.10 7.93
C VAL A 410 12.77 -9.63 8.04
N ILE A 411 11.84 -8.74 7.66
CA ILE A 411 12.08 -7.29 7.67
C ILE A 411 11.03 -6.64 8.54
N PHE A 412 11.49 -5.79 9.45
CA PHE A 412 10.69 -4.86 10.24
C PHE A 412 11.06 -3.43 9.83
N HIS A 413 10.14 -2.73 9.16
CA HIS A 413 10.33 -1.33 8.80
C HIS A 413 9.83 -0.44 9.93
N ILE A 414 10.73 0.38 10.47
CA ILE A 414 10.45 1.42 11.45
C ILE A 414 10.22 2.71 10.68
N ARG A 415 9.03 3.29 10.83
CA ARG A 415 8.67 4.58 10.25
C ARG A 415 8.31 5.60 11.31
N ARG A 416 8.73 6.84 11.08
CA ARG A 416 8.57 7.93 12.04
C ARG A 416 7.10 8.26 12.36
N GLU A 417 6.21 8.05 11.40
CA GLU A 417 4.78 8.34 11.53
C GLU A 417 4.04 7.32 12.41
N TYR A 418 4.63 6.14 12.62
CA TYR A 418 4.03 5.10 13.44
C TYR A 418 4.56 5.12 14.87
N ARG A 419 3.67 4.91 15.84
CA ARG A 419 4.04 4.63 17.23
C ARG A 419 4.11 3.12 17.41
N TYR A 420 5.31 2.62 17.69
CA TYR A 420 5.55 1.20 17.85
C TYR A 420 5.58 0.84 19.32
N HIS A 421 4.61 0.04 19.76
CA HIS A 421 4.65 -0.57 21.08
C HIS A 421 5.31 -1.96 21.04
N PRO A 422 6.04 -2.38 22.10
CA PRO A 422 6.68 -3.70 22.17
C PRO A 422 5.77 -4.89 21.82
N ALA A 423 4.51 -4.87 22.25
CA ALA A 423 3.54 -5.92 21.93
C ALA A 423 3.16 -5.96 20.44
N GLN A 424 3.11 -4.80 19.77
CA GLN A 424 2.86 -4.73 18.32
C GLN A 424 4.07 -5.24 17.54
N PHE A 425 5.28 -4.93 18.00
CA PHE A 425 6.52 -5.44 17.44
C PHE A 425 6.62 -6.96 17.53
N GLU A 426 6.31 -7.55 18.69
CA GLU A 426 6.22 -9.00 18.86
C GLU A 426 5.24 -9.62 17.87
N SER A 427 3.99 -9.13 17.85
CA SER A 427 2.95 -9.68 16.97
C SER A 427 3.39 -9.63 15.50
N TYR A 428 3.92 -8.49 15.06
CA TYR A 428 4.34 -8.32 13.67
C TYR A 428 5.48 -9.26 13.29
N ILE A 429 6.55 -9.33 14.09
CA ILE A 429 7.70 -10.18 13.78
C ILE A 429 7.30 -11.66 13.84
N SER A 430 6.45 -12.04 14.80
CA SER A 430 5.89 -13.39 14.92
C SER A 430 5.18 -13.80 13.63
N ASP A 431 4.30 -12.95 13.11
CA ASP A 431 3.54 -13.26 11.89
C ASP A 431 4.45 -13.31 10.65
N GLN A 432 5.40 -12.38 10.53
CA GLN A 432 6.37 -12.39 9.43
C GLN A 432 7.33 -13.59 9.49
N LEU A 433 7.73 -14.05 10.67
CA LEU A 433 8.56 -15.25 10.83
C LEU A 433 7.78 -16.51 10.45
N LYS A 434 6.52 -16.65 10.88
CA LYS A 434 5.65 -17.76 10.50
C LYS A 434 5.48 -17.86 8.98
N GLU A 435 5.23 -16.72 8.34
CA GLU A 435 5.11 -16.61 6.88
C GLU A 435 6.43 -16.98 6.18
N THR A 436 7.54 -16.34 6.59
CA THR A 436 8.85 -16.51 5.93
C THR A 436 9.42 -17.93 6.07
N LEU A 437 9.11 -18.60 7.18
CA LEU A 437 9.60 -19.93 7.52
C LEU A 437 8.59 -21.05 7.18
N ASP A 438 7.45 -20.73 6.54
CA ASP A 438 6.43 -21.72 6.14
C ASP A 438 6.05 -22.67 7.30
N LEU A 439 5.87 -22.07 8.49
CA LEU A 439 5.63 -22.80 9.73
C LEU A 439 4.15 -23.18 9.81
N GLN A 440 3.86 -24.47 9.63
CA GLN A 440 2.52 -25.03 9.88
C GLN A 440 2.39 -25.42 11.36
N ALA A 441 1.29 -24.97 11.98
CA ALA A 441 0.77 -25.37 13.30
C ALA A 441 1.80 -25.93 14.30
N PHE A 442 2.35 -25.04 15.12
CA PHE A 442 3.29 -25.36 16.18
C PHE A 442 2.66 -26.20 17.29
N ARG A 443 3.33 -27.29 17.71
CA ARG A 443 2.98 -28.05 18.94
C ARG A 443 3.73 -27.56 20.19
N GLN A 444 4.79 -26.77 20.03
CA GLN A 444 5.57 -26.20 21.14
C GLN A 444 5.06 -24.80 21.49
N LYS A 445 5.08 -24.48 22.79
CA LYS A 445 4.71 -23.16 23.29
C LYS A 445 5.80 -22.16 22.88
N LEU A 446 5.45 -21.17 22.06
CA LEU A 446 6.34 -20.07 21.72
C LEU A 446 6.68 -19.27 23.00
N PRO A 447 7.91 -18.73 23.10
CA PRO A 447 8.28 -17.90 24.24
C PRO A 447 7.39 -16.65 24.26
N GLN A 448 6.78 -16.37 25.42
CA GLN A 448 6.01 -15.15 25.62
C GLN A 448 6.96 -13.96 25.71
N LEU A 449 6.51 -12.77 25.29
CA LEU A 449 7.24 -11.52 25.47
C LEU A 449 7.73 -11.34 26.90
N ASP A 450 9.05 -11.32 27.06
CA ASP A 450 9.70 -10.92 28.30
C ASP A 450 10.17 -9.46 28.17
N LEU A 451 9.46 -8.57 28.85
CA LEU A 451 9.77 -7.14 28.85
C LEU A 451 10.84 -6.75 29.87
N ASP A 452 11.24 -7.66 30.77
CA ASP A 452 12.29 -7.43 31.74
C ASP A 452 13.68 -7.76 31.13
N HIS A 453 13.72 -8.69 30.18
CA HIS A 453 14.95 -9.05 29.42
C HIS A 453 14.76 -9.04 27.88
N PRO A 454 14.36 -7.92 27.27
CA PRO A 454 13.92 -7.85 25.87
C PRO A 454 14.98 -8.26 24.84
N ALA A 455 16.26 -7.91 25.06
CA ALA A 455 17.37 -8.29 24.18
C ALA A 455 17.64 -9.80 24.18
N GLN A 456 17.58 -10.43 25.37
CA GLN A 456 17.74 -11.87 25.52
C GLN A 456 16.54 -12.60 24.89
N TRP A 457 15.33 -12.11 25.17
CA TRP A 457 14.11 -12.63 24.59
C TRP A 457 14.16 -12.65 23.06
N LEU A 458 14.58 -11.56 22.39
CA LEU A 458 14.63 -11.55 20.93
C LEU A 458 15.63 -12.58 20.37
N GLY A 459 16.77 -12.75 21.04
CA GLY A 459 17.76 -13.76 20.66
C GLY A 459 17.22 -15.19 20.76
N GLU A 460 16.55 -15.52 21.87
CA GLU A 460 15.89 -16.81 22.09
C GLU A 460 14.72 -17.03 21.14
N PHE A 461 13.93 -15.99 20.91
CA PHE A 461 12.78 -15.97 20.00
C PHE A 461 13.20 -16.35 18.57
N LEU A 462 14.24 -15.69 18.03
CA LEU A 462 14.78 -16.02 16.71
C LEU A 462 15.36 -17.44 16.65
N ALA A 463 16.04 -17.89 17.71
CA ALA A 463 16.59 -19.23 17.79
C ALA A 463 15.50 -20.31 17.71
N ILE A 464 14.41 -20.13 18.45
CA ILE A 464 13.27 -21.07 18.46
C ILE A 464 12.63 -21.12 17.06
N TYR A 465 12.35 -19.97 16.45
CA TYR A 465 11.79 -19.91 15.11
C TYR A 465 12.68 -20.56 14.04
N ARG A 466 14.01 -20.45 14.18
CA ARG A 466 14.95 -21.16 13.30
C ARG A 466 14.91 -22.67 13.52
N GLN A 467 14.91 -23.14 14.78
CA GLN A 467 14.95 -24.56 15.11
C GLN A 467 13.75 -25.35 14.56
N VAL A 468 12.59 -24.72 14.54
CA VAL A 468 11.33 -25.36 14.10
C VAL A 468 11.05 -25.22 12.60
N HIS A 469 11.89 -24.47 11.90
CA HIS A 469 11.84 -24.36 10.45
C HIS A 469 12.04 -25.75 9.83
N ARG A 470 11.37 -26.03 8.71
CA ARG A 470 11.52 -27.31 7.98
C ARG A 470 12.97 -27.64 7.61
N ARG A 471 13.83 -26.63 7.51
CA ARG A 471 15.27 -26.74 7.33
C ARG A 471 15.99 -25.99 8.46
N PRO A 472 16.18 -26.61 9.64
CA PRO A 472 16.80 -25.93 10.79
C PRO A 472 18.23 -25.48 10.53
N GLN A 473 18.90 -26.07 9.53
CA GLN A 473 20.22 -25.66 9.06
C GLN A 473 20.22 -24.29 8.36
N ASP A 474 19.09 -23.87 7.76
CA ASP A 474 18.98 -22.57 7.10
C ASP A 474 19.23 -21.45 8.12
N LYS A 475 19.87 -20.38 7.66
CA LYS A 475 20.18 -19.18 8.45
C LYS A 475 18.96 -18.26 8.50
N LEU A 476 18.82 -17.51 9.59
CA LEU A 476 17.75 -16.54 9.77
C LEU A 476 18.33 -15.13 9.96
N LEU A 477 17.85 -14.18 9.17
CA LEU A 477 18.17 -12.76 9.26
C LEU A 477 16.91 -11.97 9.61
N LEU A 478 16.99 -11.19 10.68
CA LEU A 478 16.03 -10.14 11.01
C LEU A 478 16.61 -8.77 10.65
N CYS A 479 15.94 -8.02 9.79
CA CYS A 479 16.30 -6.65 9.46
C CYS A 479 15.43 -5.67 10.26
N LEU A 480 16.04 -4.80 11.06
CA LEU A 480 15.39 -3.65 11.68
C LEU A 480 15.80 -2.39 10.89
N ASP A 481 14.92 -1.96 10.00
CA ASP A 481 15.19 -0.88 9.04
C ASP A 481 14.63 0.45 9.56
N GLY A 482 15.48 1.47 9.71
CA GLY A 482 15.07 2.83 10.09
C GLY A 482 15.09 3.11 11.60
N LEU A 483 16.08 2.61 12.35
CA LEU A 483 16.16 2.85 13.80
C LEU A 483 16.14 4.35 14.17
N ASP A 484 16.67 5.23 13.31
CA ASP A 484 16.66 6.68 13.50
C ASP A 484 15.27 7.34 13.40
N GLU A 485 14.26 6.55 13.03
CA GLU A 485 12.87 6.99 12.89
C GLU A 485 12.03 6.75 14.15
N LEU A 486 12.58 6.12 15.19
CA LEU A 486 11.86 5.93 16.46
C LEU A 486 11.52 7.28 17.13
N ASN A 487 10.36 7.30 17.79
CA ASN A 487 9.93 8.42 18.63
C ASN A 487 10.41 8.24 20.07
N GLN A 488 10.66 9.35 20.77
CA GLN A 488 11.07 9.34 22.17
C GLN A 488 9.84 9.09 23.05
N GLU A 489 9.68 7.88 23.61
CA GLU A 489 8.64 7.53 24.59
C GLU A 489 9.19 7.56 26.03
N GLU A 490 8.32 7.77 27.03
CA GLU A 490 8.70 8.03 28.42
C GLU A 490 9.02 6.78 29.26
N SER A 491 8.93 5.54 28.74
CA SER A 491 9.19 4.34 29.57
C SER A 491 9.96 3.16 28.95
N ARG A 492 9.72 2.72 27.69
CA ARG A 492 10.41 1.57 27.05
C ARG A 492 10.49 1.73 25.51
N SER A 493 11.57 1.27 24.87
CA SER A 493 11.81 1.48 23.43
C SER A 493 12.14 0.19 22.67
N LEU A 494 11.91 0.16 21.35
CA LEU A 494 12.38 -0.95 20.49
C LEU A 494 13.90 -1.13 20.50
N LEU A 495 14.64 -0.09 20.89
CA LEU A 495 16.09 -0.18 21.11
C LEU A 495 16.45 -1.20 22.20
N ASP A 496 15.53 -1.47 23.13
CA ASP A 496 15.74 -2.43 24.22
C ASP A 496 15.81 -3.88 23.73
N PHE A 497 15.21 -4.17 22.57
CA PHE A 497 15.15 -5.50 21.96
C PHE A 497 16.38 -5.85 21.12
N ILE A 498 17.30 -4.91 20.88
CA ILE A 498 18.50 -5.16 20.09
C ILE A 498 19.35 -6.21 20.83
N PRO A 499 19.60 -7.39 20.24
CA PRO A 499 20.21 -8.49 20.95
C PRO A 499 21.72 -8.29 21.05
N THR A 500 22.29 -8.54 22.23
CA THR A 500 23.74 -8.55 22.47
C THR A 500 24.36 -9.93 22.22
N SER A 501 23.54 -10.98 22.25
CA SER A 501 23.91 -12.35 21.92
C SER A 501 22.83 -12.99 21.06
N LEU A 502 23.23 -13.83 20.11
CA LEU A 502 22.35 -14.57 19.22
C LEU A 502 22.72 -16.05 19.27
N ALA A 503 21.82 -16.93 18.84
CA ALA A 503 22.16 -18.33 18.61
C ALA A 503 22.88 -18.50 17.26
N PRO A 504 23.69 -19.56 17.08
CA PRO A 504 24.32 -19.86 15.80
C PRO A 504 23.28 -19.92 14.68
N GLY A 505 23.61 -19.36 13.52
CA GLY A 505 22.74 -19.24 12.35
C GLY A 505 21.71 -18.11 12.41
N CYS A 506 21.66 -17.32 13.49
CA CYS A 506 20.81 -16.13 13.60
C CYS A 506 21.62 -14.84 13.42
N TYR A 507 21.09 -13.91 12.62
CA TYR A 507 21.71 -12.64 12.32
C TYR A 507 20.70 -11.50 12.44
N VAL A 508 21.18 -10.31 12.79
CA VAL A 508 20.38 -9.09 12.79
C VAL A 508 21.06 -8.02 11.94
N LEU A 509 20.34 -7.40 11.02
CA LEU A 509 20.78 -6.22 10.27
C LEU A 509 20.05 -4.99 10.80
N LEU A 510 20.81 -4.02 11.29
CA LEU A 510 20.30 -2.75 11.77
C LEU A 510 20.60 -1.67 10.72
N THR A 511 19.63 -0.82 10.39
CA THR A 511 19.89 0.38 9.58
C THR A 511 19.59 1.64 10.36
N SER A 512 20.45 2.65 10.21
CA SER A 512 20.20 3.99 10.75
C SER A 512 20.91 5.08 9.94
N ARG A 513 20.62 6.33 10.26
CA ARG A 513 21.50 7.46 9.91
C ARG A 513 22.80 7.45 10.74
N PRO A 514 23.89 8.08 10.26
CA PRO A 514 25.11 8.32 11.05
C PRO A 514 24.82 9.28 12.23
N GLN A 515 25.79 9.48 13.12
CA GLN A 515 25.68 10.36 14.29
C GLN A 515 25.07 11.72 13.94
N ASP A 516 25.57 12.35 12.88
CA ASP A 516 25.12 13.66 12.44
C ASP A 516 23.71 13.68 11.87
N GLY A 517 23.07 12.53 11.62
CA GLY A 517 21.70 12.44 11.14
C GLY A 517 20.74 11.72 12.09
N CYS A 518 21.26 11.06 13.13
CA CYS A 518 20.49 10.27 14.08
C CYS A 518 20.06 11.13 15.29
N PRO A 519 18.85 10.96 15.83
CA PRO A 519 18.47 11.58 17.10
C PRO A 519 19.46 11.23 18.22
N TYR A 520 19.84 12.22 19.04
CA TYR A 520 20.89 12.09 20.05
C TYR A 520 20.62 10.94 21.03
N TRP A 521 19.38 10.82 21.53
CA TRP A 521 18.99 9.78 22.47
C TRP A 521 19.10 8.37 21.88
N ILE A 522 18.79 8.20 20.58
CA ILE A 522 18.95 6.93 19.86
C ILE A 522 20.42 6.62 19.71
N TRP A 523 21.21 7.61 19.27
CA TRP A 523 22.65 7.43 19.08
C TRP A 523 23.35 7.03 20.36
N GLN A 524 23.03 7.67 21.49
CA GLN A 524 23.60 7.35 22.79
C GLN A 524 23.29 5.90 23.20
N SER A 525 22.04 5.46 23.00
CA SER A 525 21.62 4.09 23.30
C SER A 525 22.30 3.06 22.38
N LEU A 526 22.36 3.33 21.08
CA LEU A 526 22.97 2.44 20.09
C LEU A 526 24.48 2.35 20.25
N ALA A 527 25.17 3.48 20.44
CA ALA A 527 26.63 3.51 20.56
C ALA A 527 27.13 2.67 21.74
N GLN A 528 26.40 2.69 22.86
CA GLN A 528 26.74 1.87 24.02
C GLN A 528 26.43 0.38 23.80
N ARG A 529 25.30 0.06 23.15
CA ARG A 529 24.83 -1.32 22.94
C ARG A 529 25.55 -2.05 21.82
N LEU A 530 26.03 -1.31 20.81
CA LEU A 530 26.63 -1.86 19.60
C LEU A 530 28.15 -1.75 19.57
N ASP A 531 28.78 -1.33 20.68
CA ASP A 531 30.23 -1.24 20.75
C ASP A 531 30.88 -2.61 20.48
N GLY A 532 31.93 -2.62 19.66
CA GLY A 532 32.61 -3.84 19.20
C GLY A 532 31.89 -4.68 18.14
N LEU A 533 30.67 -4.33 17.71
CA LEU A 533 29.95 -5.04 16.64
C LEU A 533 30.36 -4.56 15.25
N LYS A 534 30.11 -5.39 14.23
CA LYS A 534 30.45 -5.05 12.84
C LYS A 534 29.57 -3.90 12.36
N THR A 535 30.22 -2.76 12.13
CA THR A 535 29.58 -1.54 11.63
C THR A 535 30.13 -1.20 10.24
N GLU A 536 29.26 -0.72 9.36
CA GLU A 536 29.59 -0.27 8.01
C GLU A 536 29.01 1.12 7.76
N ASP A 537 29.88 2.07 7.40
CA ASP A 537 29.51 3.44 7.09
C ASP A 537 29.52 3.68 5.59
N ILE A 538 28.41 4.20 5.08
CA ILE A 538 28.26 4.56 3.67
C ILE A 538 27.97 6.05 3.57
N SER A 539 28.65 6.71 2.66
CA SER A 539 28.47 8.13 2.32
C SER A 539 28.09 8.29 0.84
N LEU A 540 27.74 9.52 0.45
CA LEU A 540 27.51 9.86 -0.96
C LEU A 540 28.76 9.68 -1.83
N ASP A 541 29.96 9.79 -1.23
CA ASP A 541 31.25 9.66 -1.91
C ASP A 541 31.74 8.21 -2.01
N THR A 542 30.99 7.26 -1.45
CA THR A 542 31.36 5.85 -1.52
C THR A 542 31.43 5.40 -2.99
N PRO A 543 32.58 4.94 -3.51
CA PRO A 543 32.74 4.64 -4.95
C PRO A 543 31.70 3.65 -5.48
N GLY A 544 31.36 2.65 -4.67
CA GLY A 544 30.32 1.66 -5.00
C GLY A 544 28.91 2.25 -5.12
N TYR A 545 28.61 3.30 -4.37
CA TYR A 545 27.32 4.00 -4.45
C TYR A 545 27.24 4.87 -5.72
N ARG A 546 28.30 5.64 -6.03
CA ARG A 546 28.36 6.39 -7.31
C ARG A 546 28.22 5.46 -8.52
N ALA A 547 28.86 4.28 -8.47
CA ALA A 547 28.72 3.26 -9.50
C ALA A 547 27.29 2.73 -9.64
N LEU A 548 26.55 2.56 -8.54
CA LEU A 548 25.12 2.20 -8.58
C LEU A 548 24.29 3.28 -9.29
N LEU A 549 24.48 4.56 -8.94
CA LEU A 549 23.77 5.67 -9.58
C LEU A 549 24.06 5.71 -11.09
N ARG A 550 25.31 5.42 -11.47
CA ARG A 550 25.69 5.33 -12.88
C ARG A 550 24.96 4.18 -13.60
N GLN A 551 24.87 3.01 -12.98
CA GLN A 551 24.13 1.88 -13.56
C GLN A 551 22.64 2.19 -13.72
N ILE A 552 22.04 2.91 -12.78
CA ILE A 552 20.64 3.37 -12.89
C ILE A 552 20.49 4.30 -14.09
N PHE A 553 21.36 5.29 -14.20
CA PHE A 553 21.37 6.24 -15.32
C PHE A 553 21.52 5.54 -16.67
N ASP A 554 22.54 4.69 -16.81
CA ASP A 554 22.83 3.97 -18.06
C ASP A 554 21.67 3.03 -18.44
N ARG A 555 21.07 2.35 -17.46
CA ARG A 555 19.91 1.46 -17.69
C ARG A 555 18.67 2.25 -18.10
N ALA A 556 18.39 3.36 -17.42
CA ALA A 556 17.21 4.18 -17.65
C ALA A 556 17.26 4.87 -19.01
N LEU A 557 18.42 5.39 -19.42
CA LEU A 557 18.59 6.16 -20.64
C LEU A 557 19.18 5.35 -21.80
N LYS A 558 19.26 4.02 -21.66
CA LYS A 558 19.79 3.10 -22.68
C LYS A 558 19.17 3.39 -24.04
N ASP A 559 17.85 3.31 -24.16
CA ASP A 559 17.16 3.45 -25.45
C ASP A 559 17.36 4.84 -26.08
N ARG A 560 17.46 5.88 -25.24
CA ARG A 560 17.79 7.23 -25.68
C ARG A 560 19.21 7.33 -26.23
N LEU A 561 20.19 6.73 -25.55
CA LEU A 561 21.57 6.66 -26.03
C LEU A 561 21.64 5.97 -27.40
N TYR A 562 20.92 4.85 -27.58
CA TYR A 562 20.80 4.19 -28.87
C TYR A 562 20.22 5.12 -29.94
N ALA A 563 19.13 5.81 -29.64
CA ALA A 563 18.48 6.73 -30.57
C ALA A 563 19.38 7.91 -30.97
N GLU A 564 20.10 8.50 -30.02
CA GLU A 564 21.02 9.63 -30.29
C GLU A 564 22.24 9.18 -31.11
N ILE A 565 22.83 8.02 -30.82
CA ILE A 565 23.91 7.43 -31.64
C ILE A 565 23.41 7.17 -33.07
N TYR A 566 22.21 6.60 -33.22
CA TYR A 566 21.61 6.33 -34.52
C TYR A 566 21.34 7.61 -35.32
N ASN A 567 20.85 8.68 -34.67
CA ASN A 567 20.65 9.97 -35.31
C ASN A 567 21.98 10.64 -35.71
N ALA A 568 22.99 10.59 -34.82
CA ALA A 568 24.34 11.09 -35.11
C ALA A 568 24.97 10.35 -36.30
N PHE A 569 24.73 9.05 -36.42
CA PHE A 569 25.10 8.27 -37.60
C PHE A 569 24.39 8.75 -38.86
N LYS A 570 23.06 8.95 -38.83
CA LYS A 570 22.30 9.45 -39.99
C LYS A 570 22.85 10.78 -40.50
N GLU A 571 23.14 11.72 -39.61
CA GLU A 571 23.69 13.02 -39.97
C GLU A 571 25.11 12.93 -40.51
N PHE A 572 25.98 12.15 -39.84
CA PHE A 572 27.33 11.88 -40.33
C PHE A 572 27.31 11.26 -41.75
N TRP A 573 26.38 10.33 -41.99
CA TRP A 573 26.23 9.66 -43.28
C TRP A 573 25.76 10.60 -44.39
N LYS A 574 24.78 11.48 -44.12
CA LYS A 574 24.34 12.51 -45.08
C LYS A 574 25.50 13.40 -45.55
N GLN A 575 26.43 13.71 -44.65
CA GLN A 575 27.59 14.57 -44.94
C GLN A 575 28.70 13.86 -45.73
N HIS A 576 28.73 12.53 -45.75
CA HIS A 576 29.82 11.73 -46.32
C HIS A 576 29.37 10.85 -47.50
N GLN A 577 28.30 11.23 -48.20
CA GLN A 577 27.73 10.51 -49.36
C GLN A 577 28.70 10.28 -50.55
N SER A 578 29.93 10.81 -50.52
CA SER A 578 30.88 10.76 -51.63
C SER A 578 32.30 10.31 -51.25
N LEU A 579 32.51 9.09 -50.70
CA LEU A 579 33.88 8.54 -50.59
C LEU A 579 33.92 7.00 -50.67
N PRO A 580 34.90 6.39 -51.38
CA PRO A 580 35.02 4.94 -51.52
C PRO A 580 35.78 4.23 -50.38
N GLN A 581 35.53 2.93 -50.32
CA GLN A 581 35.92 1.82 -49.43
C GLN A 581 37.43 1.64 -49.03
N ILE A 582 37.86 1.62 -47.72
CA ILE A 582 38.99 0.81 -47.12
C ILE A 582 38.97 0.43 -45.56
N ALA A 583 38.92 -0.88 -45.18
CA ALA A 583 39.02 -1.74 -43.93
C ALA A 583 39.14 -1.28 -42.42
N PRO A 584 38.87 -2.09 -41.33
CA PRO A 584 38.27 -1.69 -40.00
C PRO A 584 39.15 -1.61 -38.69
N LEU A 585 38.62 -1.00 -37.60
CA LEU A 585 39.07 -1.08 -36.19
C LEU A 585 37.89 -0.95 -35.19
N CYS A 586 37.54 -2.02 -34.47
CA CYS A 586 36.59 -2.01 -33.33
C CYS A 586 37.26 -2.31 -31.98
N ALA A 587 38.59 -2.28 -31.90
CA ALA A 587 39.32 -2.85 -30.76
C ALA A 587 39.58 -1.87 -29.59
N ARG A 588 39.02 -0.65 -29.57
CA ARG A 588 39.48 0.43 -28.65
C ARG A 588 38.42 1.09 -27.75
N ILE A 589 37.18 0.65 -27.77
CA ILE A 589 36.16 1.14 -26.82
C ILE A 589 36.44 0.49 -25.46
N PRO A 590 36.70 1.20 -24.35
CA PRO A 590 37.08 0.55 -23.09
C PRO A 590 35.95 -0.28 -22.47
N ASP A 591 34.71 0.17 -22.61
CA ASP A 591 33.53 -0.43 -21.98
C ASP A 591 32.85 -1.50 -22.86
N GLN A 592 32.51 -2.64 -22.26
CA GLN A 592 31.95 -3.80 -22.96
C GLN A 592 30.53 -3.53 -23.48
N THR A 593 29.73 -2.77 -22.73
CA THR A 593 28.36 -2.40 -23.11
C THR A 593 28.40 -1.45 -24.30
N GLN A 594 29.25 -0.43 -24.26
CA GLN A 594 29.47 0.49 -25.38
C GLN A 594 29.95 -0.24 -26.65
N ARG A 595 30.80 -1.27 -26.53
CA ARG A 595 31.19 -2.11 -27.67
C ARG A 595 30.02 -2.84 -28.31
N GLU A 596 29.14 -3.41 -27.49
CA GLU A 596 27.97 -4.18 -27.97
C GLU A 596 26.92 -3.28 -28.61
N ILE A 597 26.64 -2.10 -28.03
CA ILE A 597 25.76 -1.07 -28.59
C ILE A 597 26.25 -0.67 -29.98
N VAL A 598 27.52 -0.28 -30.09
CA VAL A 598 28.13 0.14 -31.35
C VAL A 598 28.15 -0.99 -32.37
N LYS A 599 28.34 -2.24 -31.94
CA LYS A 599 28.30 -3.42 -32.81
C LYS A 599 26.90 -3.71 -33.35
N GLN A 600 25.87 -3.67 -32.49
CA GLN A 600 24.48 -3.94 -32.87
C GLN A 600 23.93 -2.89 -33.83
N GLU A 601 24.12 -1.60 -33.53
CA GLU A 601 23.68 -0.53 -34.42
C GLU A 601 24.44 -0.56 -35.74
N ARG A 602 25.75 -0.86 -35.71
CA ARG A 602 26.53 -1.14 -36.92
C ARG A 602 25.88 -2.27 -37.74
N GLU A 603 25.55 -3.41 -37.14
CA GLU A 603 24.95 -4.56 -37.85
C GLU A 603 23.56 -4.23 -38.43
N ARG A 604 22.73 -3.51 -37.67
CA ARG A 604 21.42 -3.02 -38.14
C ARG A 604 21.56 -2.04 -39.30
N LEU A 605 22.47 -1.08 -39.21
CA LEU A 605 22.74 -0.09 -40.25
C LEU A 605 23.34 -0.70 -41.52
N ILE A 606 24.21 -1.73 -41.41
CA ILE A 606 24.68 -2.53 -42.56
C ILE A 606 23.49 -3.10 -43.33
N SER A 607 22.48 -3.62 -42.60
CA SER A 607 21.31 -4.24 -43.21
C SER A 607 20.38 -3.22 -43.88
N GLU A 608 20.23 -2.03 -43.30
CA GLU A 608 19.32 -0.98 -43.81
C GLU A 608 19.94 -0.12 -44.94
N THR A 609 21.27 0.04 -44.97
CA THR A 609 21.97 0.96 -45.89
C THR A 609 22.89 0.27 -46.90
N GLY A 610 23.14 -1.03 -46.76
CA GLY A 610 24.10 -1.78 -47.58
C GLY A 610 25.58 -1.44 -47.29
N PHE A 611 25.86 -0.69 -46.23
CA PHE A 611 27.19 -0.27 -45.81
C PHE A 611 28.05 -1.47 -45.39
N ASN A 612 29.28 -1.64 -45.90
CA ASN A 612 30.21 -2.68 -45.44
C ASN A 612 31.36 -2.08 -44.58
N PRO A 613 31.24 -2.09 -43.24
CA PRO A 613 32.22 -1.50 -42.33
C PRO A 613 33.54 -2.27 -42.25
N GLN A 614 33.62 -3.49 -42.81
CA GLN A 614 34.90 -4.16 -43.04
C GLN A 614 35.75 -3.45 -44.10
N LYS A 615 35.27 -2.33 -44.66
CA LYS A 615 35.91 -1.53 -45.68
C LYS A 615 35.98 -0.02 -45.35
N ASN A 616 36.07 0.54 -44.12
CA ASN A 616 36.44 1.99 -43.95
C ASN A 616 37.03 2.43 -42.57
N LYS A 617 38.34 2.23 -42.29
CA LYS A 617 39.01 2.51 -40.98
C LYS A 617 38.96 3.97 -40.60
N LEU A 618 39.31 4.83 -41.55
CA LEU A 618 39.42 6.27 -41.33
C LEU A 618 38.03 6.85 -41.08
N LEU A 619 37.04 6.42 -41.86
CA LEU A 619 35.66 6.88 -41.73
C LEU A 619 34.98 6.36 -40.45
N VAL A 620 35.30 5.14 -40.01
CA VAL A 620 34.85 4.61 -38.71
C VAL A 620 35.51 5.36 -37.56
N LYS A 621 36.81 5.67 -37.68
CA LYS A 621 37.52 6.49 -36.70
C LYS A 621 36.93 7.90 -36.64
N GLN A 622 36.68 8.52 -37.79
CA GLN A 622 36.00 9.82 -37.90
C GLN A 622 34.60 9.75 -37.32
N PHE A 623 33.76 8.79 -37.71
CA PHE A 623 32.43 8.60 -37.13
C PHE A 623 32.49 8.45 -35.60
N HIS A 624 33.41 7.63 -35.11
CA HIS A 624 33.60 7.49 -33.66
C HIS A 624 34.02 8.82 -33.01
N GLU A 625 34.98 9.53 -33.59
CA GLU A 625 35.51 10.78 -33.04
C GLU A 625 34.57 11.98 -33.16
N THR A 626 33.81 12.08 -34.26
CA THR A 626 33.00 13.26 -34.60
C THR A 626 31.50 13.08 -34.35
N ALA A 627 31.01 11.85 -34.22
CA ALA A 627 29.58 11.58 -34.02
C ALA A 627 29.31 10.79 -32.74
N VAL A 628 30.11 9.77 -32.41
CA VAL A 628 29.86 8.93 -31.22
C VAL A 628 30.45 9.54 -29.93
N LEU A 629 31.70 9.99 -29.94
CA LEU A 629 32.35 10.62 -28.78
C LEU A 629 31.59 11.85 -28.27
N PRO A 630 31.05 12.75 -29.11
CA PRO A 630 30.23 13.86 -28.64
C PRO A 630 28.97 13.40 -27.91
N VAL A 631 28.27 12.37 -28.41
CA VAL A 631 27.09 11.80 -27.74
C VAL A 631 27.48 11.20 -26.39
N PHE A 632 28.56 10.42 -26.32
CA PHE A 632 29.03 9.90 -25.03
C PHE A 632 29.42 11.01 -24.06
N LYS A 633 30.11 12.04 -24.53
CA LYS A 633 30.47 13.20 -23.69
C LYS A 633 29.22 13.90 -23.16
N GLN A 634 28.19 14.05 -24.00
CA GLN A 634 26.91 14.62 -23.61
C GLN A 634 26.19 13.77 -22.54
N PHE A 635 26.26 12.44 -22.64
CA PHE A 635 25.74 11.54 -21.61
C PHE A 635 26.54 11.57 -20.30
N GLU A 636 27.87 11.72 -20.37
CA GLU A 636 28.70 11.94 -19.17
C GLU A 636 28.35 13.26 -18.48
N GLU A 637 28.26 14.36 -19.26
CA GLU A 637 27.82 15.65 -18.76
C GLU A 637 26.39 15.57 -18.18
N GLY A 638 25.51 14.83 -18.83
CA GLY A 638 24.16 14.54 -18.36
C GLY A 638 24.11 13.76 -17.05
N PHE A 639 25.01 12.79 -16.87
CA PHE A 639 25.13 12.07 -15.61
C PHE A 639 25.59 12.98 -14.47
N GLU A 640 26.58 13.85 -14.70
CA GLU A 640 27.02 14.83 -13.71
C GLU A 640 25.90 15.83 -13.36
N GLN A 641 25.11 16.27 -14.36
CA GLN A 641 23.93 17.12 -14.11
C GLN A 641 22.88 16.40 -13.26
N VAL A 642 22.62 15.11 -13.52
CA VAL A 642 21.70 14.31 -12.69
C VAL A 642 22.22 14.22 -11.26
N LEU A 643 23.52 13.95 -11.07
CA LEU A 643 24.13 13.91 -9.73
C LEU A 643 24.03 15.26 -9.02
N GLU A 644 24.32 16.36 -9.72
CA GLU A 644 24.24 17.71 -9.14
C GLU A 644 22.80 18.06 -8.72
N ARG A 645 21.82 17.84 -9.61
CA ARG A 645 20.41 18.16 -9.38
C ARG A 645 19.76 17.29 -8.29
N SER A 646 20.21 16.02 -8.20
CA SER A 646 19.75 15.07 -7.18
C SER A 646 20.49 15.18 -5.85
N GLU A 647 21.53 16.02 -5.75
CA GLU A 647 22.49 16.02 -4.64
C GLU A 647 23.08 14.61 -4.38
N GLY A 648 23.22 13.80 -5.44
CA GLY A 648 23.67 12.41 -5.37
C GLY A 648 22.70 11.46 -4.66
N ARG A 649 21.43 11.81 -4.47
CA ARG A 649 20.44 10.95 -3.78
C ARG A 649 19.73 10.00 -4.75
N LEU A 650 19.64 8.74 -4.35
CA LEU A 650 19.18 7.64 -5.18
C LEU A 650 17.78 7.85 -5.77
N LEU A 651 16.79 8.17 -4.92
CA LEU A 651 15.40 8.36 -5.37
C LEU A 651 15.28 9.54 -6.34
N TYR A 652 16.04 10.60 -6.11
CA TYR A 652 16.01 11.81 -6.92
C TYR A 652 16.71 11.58 -8.26
N ALA A 653 17.87 10.92 -8.24
CA ALA A 653 18.58 10.54 -9.46
C ALA A 653 17.71 9.64 -10.34
N ASN A 654 17.01 8.67 -9.74
CA ASN A 654 16.09 7.79 -10.46
C ASN A 654 14.90 8.54 -11.08
N LEU A 655 14.27 9.45 -10.32
CA LEU A 655 13.21 10.32 -10.83
C LEU A 655 13.68 11.14 -12.03
N LEU A 656 14.84 11.78 -11.93
CA LEU A 656 15.42 12.57 -13.01
C LEU A 656 15.71 11.72 -14.25
N CYS A 657 16.25 10.51 -14.08
CA CYS A 657 16.47 9.59 -15.18
C CYS A 657 15.14 9.20 -15.86
N ASN A 658 14.08 8.96 -15.09
CA ASN A 658 12.75 8.65 -15.62
C ASN A 658 12.13 9.82 -16.39
N LEU A 659 12.30 11.05 -15.93
CA LEU A 659 11.85 12.25 -16.65
C LEU A 659 12.64 12.48 -17.95
N LEU A 660 13.92 12.08 -18.00
CA LEU A 660 14.77 12.23 -19.18
C LEU A 660 14.52 11.15 -20.25
N LYS A 661 13.76 10.09 -19.96
CA LYS A 661 13.41 9.03 -20.92
C LYS A 661 12.48 9.52 -22.04
N SER A 662 11.54 10.41 -21.71
CA SER A 662 10.45 10.84 -22.59
C SER A 662 10.81 12.00 -23.53
N ASP A 663 11.92 12.69 -23.28
CA ASP A 663 12.30 13.90 -24.00
C ASP A 663 13.50 13.69 -24.95
N LYS A 664 13.47 14.38 -26.09
CA LYS A 664 14.54 14.34 -27.11
C LYS A 664 15.71 15.25 -26.76
N ASN A 665 15.51 16.23 -25.88
CA ASN A 665 16.57 17.16 -25.46
C ASN A 665 16.97 16.94 -24.00
N TRP A 666 18.21 17.31 -23.68
CA TRP A 666 18.65 17.42 -22.28
C TRP A 666 17.97 18.66 -21.72
N LEU A 667 16.93 18.43 -20.92
CA LEU A 667 16.05 19.49 -20.46
C LEU A 667 16.80 20.51 -19.59
N SER A 668 16.50 21.79 -19.83
CA SER A 668 16.79 22.83 -18.84
C SER A 668 16.05 22.54 -17.53
N ASP A 669 16.51 23.11 -16.42
CA ASP A 669 15.84 22.96 -15.12
C ASP A 669 14.35 23.33 -15.20
N GLU A 670 14.03 24.38 -15.97
CA GLU A 670 12.67 24.88 -16.15
C GLU A 670 11.75 23.88 -16.88
N GLU A 671 12.25 23.31 -17.97
CA GLU A 671 11.51 22.32 -18.77
C GLU A 671 11.35 20.99 -18.01
N LEU A 672 12.39 20.56 -17.31
CA LEU A 672 12.39 19.35 -16.50
C LEU A 672 11.32 19.41 -15.40
N TYR A 673 11.29 20.50 -14.65
CA TYR A 673 10.31 20.69 -13.59
C TYR A 673 8.90 20.95 -14.13
N ALA A 674 8.77 21.60 -15.29
CA ALA A 674 7.49 21.73 -15.98
C ALA A 674 6.92 20.36 -16.38
N HIS A 675 7.78 19.49 -16.93
CA HIS A 675 7.42 18.15 -17.33
C HIS A 675 7.00 17.28 -16.14
N TYR A 676 7.73 17.35 -15.02
CA TYR A 676 7.36 16.67 -13.78
C TYR A 676 5.97 17.10 -13.29
N LEU A 677 5.71 18.41 -13.19
CA LEU A 677 4.42 18.93 -12.73
C LEU A 677 3.28 18.55 -13.68
N SER A 678 3.51 18.52 -15.00
CA SER A 678 2.47 18.14 -15.96
C SER A 678 2.12 16.66 -15.87
N GLN A 679 3.11 15.77 -15.72
CA GLN A 679 2.87 14.36 -15.48
C GLN A 679 2.10 14.15 -14.18
N LYS A 680 2.52 14.78 -13.07
CA LYS A 680 1.80 14.68 -11.79
C LYS A 680 0.37 15.20 -11.87
N LYS A 681 0.15 16.34 -12.54
CA LYS A 681 -1.19 16.88 -12.77
C LYS A 681 -2.07 15.91 -13.56
N SER A 682 -1.53 15.25 -14.58
CA SER A 682 -2.30 14.31 -15.42
C SER A 682 -2.77 13.05 -14.69
N LEU A 683 -2.17 12.72 -13.54
CA LEU A 683 -2.47 11.54 -12.73
C LEU A 683 -3.45 11.84 -11.58
N LEU A 684 -3.83 13.10 -11.37
CA LEU A 684 -4.62 13.55 -10.21
C LEU A 684 -5.88 14.27 -10.67
N ALA A 685 -6.96 14.17 -9.89
CA ALA A 685 -8.14 15.01 -10.12
C ALA A 685 -7.81 16.50 -9.86
N ASP A 686 -8.54 17.43 -10.48
CA ASP A 686 -8.23 18.87 -10.38
C ASP A 686 -8.16 19.39 -8.93
N LYS A 687 -9.05 18.92 -8.06
CA LYS A 687 -9.04 19.29 -6.63
C LYS A 687 -7.81 18.77 -5.89
N GLU A 688 -7.38 17.55 -6.20
CA GLU A 688 -6.20 16.92 -5.61
C GLU A 688 -4.92 17.57 -6.10
N TRP A 689 -4.88 17.95 -7.38
CA TRP A 689 -3.78 18.70 -7.95
C TRP A 689 -3.61 20.05 -7.26
N GLU A 690 -4.70 20.81 -7.06
CA GLU A 690 -4.60 22.10 -6.36
C GLU A 690 -4.15 21.94 -4.91
N TRP A 691 -4.55 20.87 -4.24
CA TRP A 691 -4.05 20.51 -2.92
C TRP A 691 -2.54 20.23 -2.90
N ILE A 692 -2.07 19.34 -3.79
CA ILE A 692 -0.65 19.00 -3.93
C ILE A 692 0.17 20.23 -4.32
N LYS A 693 -0.32 21.03 -5.25
CA LYS A 693 0.29 22.30 -5.65
C LYS A 693 0.44 23.23 -4.46
N ARG A 694 -0.57 23.35 -3.59
CA ARG A 694 -0.49 24.17 -2.38
C ARG A 694 0.62 23.70 -1.43
N ILE A 695 0.75 22.39 -1.21
CA ILE A 695 1.86 21.80 -0.45
C ILE A 695 3.21 22.17 -1.08
N LEU A 696 3.36 21.99 -2.39
CA LEU A 696 4.59 22.32 -3.11
C LEU A 696 4.96 23.80 -2.99
N LEU A 697 3.98 24.70 -3.06
CA LEU A 697 4.19 26.14 -2.90
C LEU A 697 4.60 26.53 -1.48
N ILE A 698 4.00 25.91 -0.45
CA ILE A 698 4.41 26.13 0.95
C ILE A 698 5.85 25.66 1.17
N LEU A 699 6.18 24.47 0.69
CA LEU A 699 7.54 23.92 0.79
C LEU A 699 8.55 24.75 0.01
N ALA A 700 8.17 25.26 -1.16
CA ALA A 700 8.99 26.19 -1.94
C ALA A 700 9.21 27.50 -1.18
N ALA A 701 8.18 28.05 -0.52
CA ALA A 701 8.29 29.26 0.30
C ALA A 701 9.14 29.05 1.57
N ALA A 702 9.17 27.83 2.11
CA ALA A 702 10.00 27.45 3.26
C ALA A 702 11.51 27.37 2.95
N LYS A 703 11.89 27.33 1.66
CA LYS A 703 13.29 27.29 1.17
C LYS A 703 14.13 26.21 1.89
N GLU A 704 15.40 26.49 2.15
CA GLU A 704 16.34 25.52 2.71
C GLU A 704 16.10 25.18 4.18
N GLN A 705 15.41 26.04 4.94
CA GLN A 705 15.12 25.82 6.35
C GLN A 705 14.08 24.71 6.56
N GLY A 706 13.26 24.44 5.55
CA GLY A 706 12.14 23.50 5.64
C GLY A 706 11.03 23.99 6.56
N ILE A 707 10.00 23.17 6.74
CA ILE A 707 8.82 23.49 7.54
C ILE A 707 8.43 22.30 8.39
N SER A 708 8.16 22.51 9.68
CA SER A 708 7.68 21.44 10.56
C SER A 708 6.35 20.87 10.07
N LEU A 709 6.03 19.63 10.46
CA LEU A 709 4.74 19.04 10.12
C LEU A 709 3.57 19.86 10.70
N GLU A 710 3.76 20.41 11.90
CA GLU A 710 2.81 21.26 12.61
C GLU A 710 2.55 22.55 11.84
N SER A 711 3.61 23.25 11.42
CA SER A 711 3.48 24.49 10.65
C SER A 711 2.93 24.22 9.25
N LEU A 712 3.29 23.10 8.63
CA LEU A 712 2.76 22.70 7.34
C LEU A 712 1.26 22.40 7.43
N ALA A 713 0.82 21.63 8.42
CA ALA A 713 -0.59 21.37 8.69
C ALA A 713 -1.35 22.68 8.92
N SER A 714 -0.79 23.59 9.74
CA SER A 714 -1.38 24.90 10.02
C SER A 714 -1.57 25.76 8.77
N LEU A 715 -0.55 25.89 7.90
CA LEU A 715 -0.64 26.68 6.67
C LEU A 715 -1.59 26.07 5.62
N LEU A 716 -1.78 24.75 5.68
CA LEU A 716 -2.72 24.03 4.84
C LEU A 716 -4.17 24.09 5.37
N GLY A 717 -4.37 24.52 6.62
CA GLY A 717 -5.67 24.49 7.29
C GLY A 717 -6.07 23.11 7.78
N GLU A 718 -5.10 22.22 7.99
CA GLU A 718 -5.32 20.88 8.53
C GLU A 718 -5.41 20.94 10.06
N PRO A 719 -6.34 20.19 10.66
CA PRO A 719 -6.65 20.28 12.09
C PRO A 719 -5.55 19.72 12.99
N ASP A 720 -4.77 18.76 12.50
CA ASP A 720 -3.61 18.22 13.18
C ASP A 720 -2.58 17.63 12.19
N THR A 721 -1.41 17.30 12.72
CA THR A 721 -0.33 16.64 11.98
C THR A 721 -0.63 15.19 11.59
N LYS A 722 -1.77 14.63 12.02
CA LYS A 722 -2.21 13.25 11.79
C LYS A 722 -3.28 13.15 10.70
N SER A 723 -3.60 14.25 10.02
CA SER A 723 -4.50 14.25 8.87
C SER A 723 -4.04 13.21 7.85
N ALA A 724 -4.91 12.24 7.57
CA ALA A 724 -4.65 11.21 6.58
C ALA A 724 -4.33 11.84 5.22
N ARG A 725 -5.08 12.88 4.83
CA ARG A 725 -4.87 13.64 3.60
C ARG A 725 -3.45 14.21 3.53
N LEU A 726 -2.98 14.84 4.61
CA LEU A 726 -1.62 15.39 4.69
C LEU A 726 -0.56 14.28 4.59
N ILE A 727 -0.69 13.22 5.38
CA ILE A 727 0.27 12.10 5.41
C ILE A 727 0.35 11.42 4.04
N PHE A 728 -0.80 11.11 3.41
CA PHE A 728 -0.83 10.51 2.09
C PHE A 728 -0.29 11.45 1.01
N SER A 729 -0.52 12.76 1.13
CA SER A 729 0.02 13.75 0.19
C SER A 729 1.53 13.90 0.32
N LEU A 730 2.07 13.87 1.54
CA LEU A 730 3.52 13.83 1.75
C LEU A 730 4.10 12.52 1.21
N TYR A 731 3.40 11.40 1.39
CA TYR A 731 3.81 10.12 0.84
C TYR A 731 3.83 10.11 -0.70
N SER A 732 2.85 10.71 -1.37
CA SER A 732 2.78 10.80 -2.83
C SER A 732 3.83 11.73 -3.45
N LEU A 733 4.47 12.55 -2.62
CA LEU A 733 5.57 13.45 -2.97
C LEU A 733 6.94 12.96 -2.44
N LYS A 734 7.02 11.74 -1.87
CA LYS A 734 8.25 11.21 -1.25
C LYS A 734 9.48 11.25 -2.17
N GLU A 735 9.29 11.12 -3.49
CA GLU A 735 10.37 11.19 -4.48
C GLU A 735 10.99 12.58 -4.67
N ILE A 736 10.37 13.63 -4.12
CA ILE A 736 10.87 15.01 -4.19
C ILE A 736 10.94 15.70 -2.83
N LEU A 737 10.56 15.01 -1.75
CA LEU A 737 10.60 15.52 -0.38
C LEU A 737 11.85 15.07 0.35
N ARG A 738 12.34 15.97 1.20
CA ARG A 738 13.43 15.77 2.15
C ARG A 738 12.93 16.12 3.55
N ALA A 739 13.18 15.22 4.51
CA ALA A 739 12.91 15.44 5.93
C ALA A 739 14.23 15.58 6.70
N ASP A 740 14.49 16.77 7.24
CA ASP A 740 15.68 17.10 8.03
C ASP A 740 15.44 16.95 9.54
N LYS A 741 16.45 17.25 10.36
CA LYS A 741 16.38 17.15 11.83
C LYS A 741 15.22 17.99 12.37
N GLY A 742 14.44 17.43 13.30
CA GLY A 742 13.34 18.14 13.96
C GLY A 742 12.03 18.19 13.19
N LEU A 743 11.71 17.18 12.35
CA LEU A 743 10.43 17.06 11.61
C LEU A 743 10.19 18.14 10.53
N HIS A 744 11.25 18.75 10.00
CA HIS A 744 11.12 19.77 8.96
C HIS A 744 11.17 19.16 7.55
N TYR A 745 10.11 19.38 6.77
CA TYR A 745 9.96 18.99 5.37
C TYR A 745 10.46 20.10 4.44
N ARG A 746 11.18 19.72 3.38
CA ARG A 746 11.53 20.62 2.27
C ARG A 746 11.58 19.88 0.94
N LEU A 747 11.65 20.63 -0.16
CA LEU A 747 11.90 20.08 -1.48
C LEU A 747 13.37 19.62 -1.59
N GLY A 748 13.56 18.40 -2.08
CA GLY A 748 14.86 17.75 -2.15
C GLY A 748 15.60 17.92 -3.48
N LEU A 749 14.91 18.33 -4.55
CA LEU A 749 15.53 18.61 -5.85
C LEU A 749 16.13 20.03 -5.89
N LYS A 750 17.40 20.13 -6.28
CA LYS A 750 18.13 21.41 -6.33
C LYS A 750 17.47 22.38 -7.30
N GLY A 751 17.13 23.59 -6.84
CA GLY A 751 16.51 24.62 -7.67
C GLY A 751 15.01 24.45 -7.94
N PHE A 752 14.39 23.32 -7.56
CA PHE A 752 12.95 23.10 -7.79
C PHE A 752 12.06 24.08 -7.00
N GLY A 753 12.45 24.41 -5.77
CA GLY A 753 11.77 25.45 -5.00
C GLY A 753 11.79 26.80 -5.72
N SER A 754 12.96 27.25 -6.19
CA SER A 754 13.10 28.50 -6.94
C SER A 754 12.27 28.52 -8.22
N TYR A 755 12.23 27.40 -8.94
CA TYR A 755 11.38 27.23 -10.11
C TYR A 755 9.90 27.41 -9.78
N LEU A 756 9.40 26.76 -8.72
CA LEU A 756 8.00 26.89 -8.29
C LEU A 756 7.66 28.34 -7.93
N GLN A 757 8.55 29.03 -7.22
CA GLN A 757 8.37 30.45 -6.85
C GLN A 757 8.28 31.35 -8.10
N GLN A 758 9.12 31.10 -9.11
CA GLN A 758 9.11 31.88 -10.35
C GLN A 758 7.86 31.58 -11.18
N ARG A 759 7.52 30.30 -11.37
CA ARG A 759 6.38 29.85 -12.16
C ARG A 759 5.04 30.34 -11.61
N TYR A 760 4.87 30.30 -10.29
CA TYR A 760 3.62 30.64 -9.62
C TYR A 760 3.66 32.01 -8.93
N ARG A 761 4.61 32.88 -9.29
CA ARG A 761 4.78 34.22 -8.69
C ARG A 761 3.51 35.08 -8.75
N ASN A 762 2.74 34.96 -9.82
CA ASN A 762 1.51 35.71 -10.05
C ASN A 762 0.25 34.94 -9.59
N ASP A 763 0.42 33.76 -9.00
CA ASP A 763 -0.69 32.98 -8.45
C ASP A 763 -1.15 33.62 -7.13
N SER A 764 -2.44 33.89 -7.00
CA SER A 764 -3.01 34.51 -5.79
C SER A 764 -2.78 33.64 -4.55
N GLN A 765 -2.73 32.31 -4.70
CA GLN A 765 -2.43 31.38 -3.61
C GLN A 765 -1.00 31.55 -3.08
N TYR A 766 -0.01 31.69 -3.97
CA TYR A 766 1.40 31.88 -3.58
C TYR A 766 1.60 33.19 -2.82
N ASN A 767 0.95 34.27 -3.27
CA ASN A 767 1.03 35.58 -2.62
C ASN A 767 0.38 35.58 -1.22
N ASN A 768 -0.68 34.79 -1.01
CA ASN A 768 -1.31 34.63 0.31
C ASN A 768 -0.40 33.82 1.26
N ILE A 769 0.16 32.69 0.80
CA ILE A 769 1.07 31.85 1.58
C ILE A 769 2.33 32.62 2.01
N SER A 770 2.91 33.42 1.11
CA SER A 770 4.10 34.22 1.44
C SER A 770 3.81 35.31 2.49
N ARG A 771 2.57 35.83 2.55
CA ARG A 771 2.16 36.80 3.58
C ARG A 771 1.89 36.12 4.92
N ASP A 772 1.26 34.95 4.93
CA ASP A 772 0.97 34.23 6.18
C ASP A 772 2.25 33.71 6.86
N LYS A 773 3.29 33.34 6.10
CA LYS A 773 4.60 32.98 6.66
C LYS A 773 5.29 34.15 7.37
N SER A 774 5.20 35.36 6.82
CA SER A 774 5.76 36.56 7.47
C SER A 774 5.09 36.89 8.81
N LYS A 775 3.84 36.44 9.03
CA LYS A 775 3.16 36.60 10.32
C LYS A 775 3.55 35.52 11.33
N THR A 776 3.79 34.29 10.88
CA THR A 776 4.13 33.14 11.75
C THR A 776 5.61 33.09 12.17
N GLU A 777 6.50 33.83 11.51
CA GLU A 777 7.90 34.03 11.96
C GLU A 777 8.08 35.26 12.88
N LEU A 778 7.03 36.06 13.09
CA LEU A 778 7.01 37.23 13.99
C LEU A 778 6.38 36.95 15.37
N ASP A 779 5.80 35.76 15.55
CA ASP A 779 5.35 35.18 16.83
C ASP A 779 6.31 34.06 17.25
#